data_AF-A0A960LN56-F1
#
_entry.id   AF-A0A960LN56-F1
#
_cell.length_a   1.000
_cell.length_b   1.000
_cell.length_c   1.000
_cell.angle_alpha   90.00
_cell.angle_beta   90.00
_cell.angle_gamma   90.00
#
_symmetry.space_group_name_H-M   'P 1'
#
loop_
_entity.id
_entity.type
_entity.pdbx_description
1 polymer ?
#
loop_
_entity_poly.entity_id
_entity_poly.type
_entity_poly.pdbx_seq_one_letter_code
_entity_poly.pdbx_strand_id
1 'polypeptide(L)'
;RAIERRTYSHELRTNAFTDIEAFFDYLKAHQPQVWNTVQDYPDGLKEAAFFAANRNFGWFNVIMHHAHENHQGGTIPTPELLRRFAETGKGKKSVFQIEAIGEYQIEQDSSKGQIEELMYGLLPKRIGAQISQQEATTLLEKRATGRHLFTGVVEVKSPEPHRITTQFVKSNFENEGGSVMVLPGESRFDLRVVMDSLKSYSTISLEGDQREHLLICESLAEFTAQLEGLSPYGAQANQIAPILHGMLIDSSNLVKDGDEPIRYLAPAFSFLSRFHRLNRVRIGEDGYLTESSKNTKLEEAFRDLQKDSQRWPLVLLQGIANEIERDNAPVVSERINGCKLPAIAFKSSVEDFDLAGDESIVALYGTEGSLEQIDQDLNHLAGKRPAEPVLLVLERDEQQVREEQIRERLSRTVPKMASRVVIVNLTKYLAENLARFGLLEDAFSKNDLKTSQFHAALARARDRICELVSNWHVEVLEREGLLLAPLFYGSKVGDDQLAIFARGYGAMLGGMAYQDVCQEGAVFDKQGRDEFKKLVERQVDPSARFKDEHGNAPLLSLISKPGAEEIAELPRQLLALVRHARVSTSIRSLEKQFFFQRPRKKDVAIKPSDIVRHLVGILVHLGLLEKDDDKVSRVSKNSLESRIDGASSWIDGQFEQGANQIKKIHSDEGQKLVDLKGKEARQSLKDVRKSLDSLHLDFVNKAWADLNRESGDEMPVFESQMRAALGVIAKAKRTLEQVYDPDRFSTFPYTPDTLHEFQQLQGTSEYPLWKRLKVLGGFYRELDAERNELLKQIKDIRADVDARIPDLADGPDAGRPALPTQALKMPLEMLEQELDFDSLRPNKTIAVGGSSISIRSLGYKIVDGKYAEARDRLMEIKAELNDPGKLVKNFMGCLESWENLKQRVKVVKDGLKAQEVFYADAPDDVKTRTGLKALLTKVDDLDDEVNAGGIRQRVDEADAAGAPNERLVEKLIQHLRELDDAPRVYQEKIEELEGQTVPVLTELYQQRNSDLIRAYSHICRRKGDAIPAWPEKKKNSYAATEAQFDDLVSTMRSGGESFFAQTKDTSFDDYINLLKMQEASEHIDWQSDEFRHHRDNLLELNLLELRLI
;
A
#
# COMPACT_ATOMS: atom_id res chain seq x y z
N ARG A 1 40.12 54.51 -32.66
CA ARG A 1 40.96 53.48 -32.01
C ARG A 1 42.24 53.99 -31.32
N ALA A 2 43.07 54.87 -31.90
CA ALA A 2 44.22 55.45 -31.17
C ALA A 2 43.85 56.58 -30.19
N ILE A 3 42.82 57.38 -30.53
CA ILE A 3 42.32 58.48 -29.68
C ILE A 3 41.51 57.97 -28.48
N GLU A 4 40.80 56.83 -28.61
CA GLU A 4 40.06 56.20 -27.51
C GLU A 4 40.97 55.63 -26.41
N ARG A 5 42.26 55.39 -26.69
CA ARG A 5 43.24 54.90 -25.69
C ARG A 5 43.74 55.97 -24.71
N ARG A 6 43.32 57.24 -24.86
CA ARG A 6 43.81 58.37 -24.05
C ARG A 6 42.89 58.76 -22.88
N THR A 7 41.74 58.11 -22.72
CA THR A 7 40.77 58.39 -21.64
C THR A 7 40.69 57.22 -20.68
N TYR A 8 40.83 57.53 -19.39
CA TYR A 8 40.84 56.68 -18.19
C TYR A 8 40.15 55.30 -18.28
N SER A 9 40.73 54.31 -17.58
CA SER A 9 40.23 52.95 -17.30
C SER A 9 40.25 51.91 -18.44
N HIS A 10 41.44 51.66 -19.00
CA HIS A 10 41.77 50.39 -19.65
C HIS A 10 43.10 49.87 -19.10
N GLU A 11 43.13 48.61 -18.66
CA GLU A 11 44.38 47.90 -18.40
C GLU A 11 45.20 47.89 -19.69
N LEU A 12 46.30 48.67 -19.69
CA LEU A 12 47.23 48.73 -20.81
C LEU A 12 47.87 47.35 -20.95
N ARG A 13 47.53 46.62 -22.03
CA ARG A 13 48.17 45.34 -22.37
C ARG A 13 49.69 45.55 -22.45
N THR A 14 50.45 44.65 -21.81
CA THR A 14 51.90 44.54 -21.94
C THR A 14 52.25 44.22 -23.39
N ASN A 15 53.17 44.96 -23.97
CA ASN A 15 53.52 44.84 -25.39
C ASN A 15 54.84 44.10 -25.56
N ALA A 16 55.08 43.52 -26.74
CA ALA A 16 56.32 42.82 -27.04
C ALA A 16 57.38 43.81 -27.57
N PHE A 17 58.66 43.47 -27.46
CA PHE A 17 59.72 44.31 -28.04
C PHE A 17 59.64 44.36 -29.57
N THR A 18 59.15 43.29 -30.21
CA THR A 18 58.87 43.24 -31.65
C THR A 18 57.93 44.34 -32.11
N ASP A 19 57.04 44.84 -31.25
CA ASP A 19 56.15 45.97 -31.57
C ASP A 19 56.94 47.29 -31.67
N ILE A 20 58.01 47.43 -30.88
CA ILE A 20 58.93 48.57 -30.97
C ILE A 20 59.79 48.44 -32.22
N GLU A 21 60.33 47.26 -32.52
CA GLU A 21 61.08 47.04 -33.76
C GLU A 21 60.22 47.34 -34.99
N ALA A 22 59.00 46.81 -35.04
CA ALA A 22 58.04 47.11 -36.10
C ALA A 22 57.70 48.61 -36.18
N PHE A 23 57.64 49.32 -35.03
CA PHE A 23 57.44 50.76 -35.01
C PHE A 23 58.65 51.53 -35.59
N PHE A 24 59.87 51.15 -35.24
CA PHE A 24 61.08 51.77 -35.78
C PHE A 24 61.28 51.43 -37.28
N ASP A 25 60.99 50.20 -37.70
CA ASP A 25 60.97 49.80 -39.11
C ASP A 25 59.88 50.55 -39.89
N TYR A 26 58.71 50.76 -39.27
CA TYR A 26 57.66 51.61 -39.82
C TYR A 26 58.14 53.05 -39.99
N LEU A 27 58.81 53.64 -38.98
CA LEU A 27 59.39 54.98 -39.09
C LEU A 27 60.43 55.04 -40.21
N LYS A 28 61.30 54.03 -40.32
CA LYS A 28 62.30 53.90 -41.39
C LYS A 28 61.67 53.87 -42.78
N ALA A 29 60.60 53.11 -42.94
CA ALA A 29 59.94 52.90 -44.23
C ALA A 29 58.94 54.03 -44.62
N HIS A 30 58.27 54.66 -43.64
CA HIS A 30 57.12 55.55 -43.90
C HIS A 30 57.31 56.98 -43.40
N GLN A 31 58.26 57.26 -42.51
CA GLN A 31 58.59 58.61 -42.04
C GLN A 31 60.12 58.88 -42.02
N PRO A 32 60.75 58.98 -43.21
CA PRO A 32 62.21 59.08 -43.32
C PRO A 32 62.82 60.29 -42.60
N GLN A 33 62.05 61.39 -42.48
CA GLN A 33 62.49 62.59 -41.75
C GLN A 33 62.60 62.35 -40.25
N VAL A 34 61.68 61.58 -39.67
CA VAL A 34 61.72 61.19 -38.25
C VAL A 34 62.78 60.13 -38.04
N TRP A 35 62.88 59.16 -38.96
CA TRP A 35 63.91 58.13 -38.95
C TRP A 35 65.32 58.72 -38.88
N ASN A 36 65.62 59.73 -39.71
CA ASN A 36 66.93 60.38 -39.73
C ASN A 36 67.31 61.03 -38.38
N THR A 37 66.32 61.43 -37.56
CA THR A 37 66.58 62.02 -36.25
C THR A 37 66.68 60.97 -35.13
N VAL A 38 66.15 59.77 -35.33
CA VAL A 38 66.17 58.68 -34.34
C VAL A 38 67.23 57.61 -34.64
N GLN A 39 67.77 57.56 -35.86
CA GLN A 39 68.86 56.65 -36.23
C GLN A 39 70.18 56.96 -35.50
N ASP A 40 70.34 58.20 -35.02
CA ASP A 40 71.54 58.68 -34.32
C ASP A 40 71.51 58.38 -32.81
N TYR A 41 70.45 57.71 -32.31
CA TYR A 41 70.36 57.33 -30.91
C TYR A 41 71.48 56.35 -30.50
N PRO A 42 72.02 56.48 -29.28
CA PRO A 42 73.04 55.56 -28.80
C PRO A 42 72.52 54.12 -28.73
N ASP A 43 73.42 53.18 -28.96
CA ASP A 43 73.11 51.76 -28.93
C ASP A 43 72.47 51.34 -27.59
N GLY A 44 71.45 50.50 -27.68
CA GLY A 44 70.72 49.98 -26.52
C GLY A 44 69.69 50.94 -25.89
N LEU A 45 69.51 52.17 -26.40
CA LEU A 45 68.60 53.15 -25.79
C LEU A 45 67.13 52.74 -25.83
N LYS A 46 66.65 52.30 -27.00
CA LYS A 46 65.24 51.88 -27.16
C LYS A 46 64.95 50.63 -26.32
N GLU A 47 65.92 49.74 -26.18
CA GLU A 47 65.84 48.52 -25.38
C GLU A 47 65.79 48.83 -23.88
N ALA A 48 66.74 49.65 -23.39
CA ALA A 48 66.80 50.04 -21.99
C ALA A 48 65.58 50.88 -21.57
N ALA A 49 65.11 51.78 -22.44
CA ALA A 49 63.89 52.56 -22.21
C ALA A 49 62.63 51.69 -22.15
N PHE A 50 62.53 50.63 -22.98
CA PHE A 50 61.42 49.69 -22.96
C PHE A 50 61.38 48.89 -21.64
N PHE A 51 62.54 48.43 -21.18
CA PHE A 51 62.65 47.71 -19.92
C PHE A 51 62.38 48.62 -18.71
N ALA A 52 62.90 49.85 -18.71
CA ALA A 52 62.59 50.87 -17.70
C ALA A 52 61.08 51.19 -17.64
N ALA A 53 60.41 51.21 -18.78
CA ALA A 53 58.96 51.43 -18.88
C ALA A 53 58.10 50.23 -18.43
N ASN A 54 58.71 49.09 -18.06
CA ASN A 54 58.02 47.82 -17.79
C ASN A 54 56.98 47.49 -18.87
N ARG A 55 57.39 47.54 -20.15
CA ARG A 55 56.56 47.15 -21.31
C ARG A 55 55.30 48.02 -21.54
N ASN A 56 55.25 49.20 -20.93
CA ASN A 56 54.17 50.19 -21.12
C ASN A 56 54.56 51.19 -22.21
N PHE A 57 53.94 51.13 -23.40
CA PHE A 57 54.23 52.06 -24.50
C PHE A 57 54.01 53.54 -24.13
N GLY A 58 53.09 53.84 -23.21
CA GLY A 58 52.88 55.20 -22.71
C GLY A 58 54.11 55.73 -21.97
N TRP A 59 54.62 54.96 -21.02
CA TRP A 59 55.86 55.30 -20.31
C TRP A 59 57.09 55.22 -21.20
N PHE A 60 57.15 54.26 -22.12
CA PHE A 60 58.20 54.18 -23.13
C PHE A 60 58.29 55.46 -23.95
N ASN A 61 57.15 55.95 -24.47
CA ASN A 61 57.11 57.20 -25.22
C ASN A 61 57.53 58.41 -24.36
N VAL A 62 57.19 58.44 -23.08
CA VAL A 62 57.63 59.50 -22.16
C VAL A 62 59.14 59.47 -21.94
N ILE A 63 59.71 58.27 -21.72
CA ILE A 63 61.15 58.09 -21.54
C ILE A 63 61.90 58.45 -22.83
N MET A 64 61.45 57.93 -23.99
CA MET A 64 62.05 58.18 -25.29
C MET A 64 61.94 59.65 -25.70
N HIS A 65 60.83 60.32 -25.42
CA HIS A 65 60.69 61.77 -25.66
C HIS A 65 61.72 62.57 -24.85
N HIS A 66 61.88 62.25 -23.56
CA HIS A 66 62.88 62.92 -22.73
C HIS A 66 64.32 62.59 -23.17
N ALA A 67 64.59 61.33 -23.53
CA ALA A 67 65.88 60.93 -24.07
C ALA A 67 66.20 61.70 -25.36
N HIS A 68 65.22 61.85 -26.25
CA HIS A 68 65.34 62.63 -27.48
C HIS A 68 65.66 64.11 -27.22
N GLU A 69 64.93 64.75 -26.30
CA GLU A 69 65.15 66.16 -25.93
C GLU A 69 66.54 66.42 -25.34
N ASN A 70 67.11 65.44 -24.63
CA ASN A 70 68.43 65.55 -24.01
C ASN A 70 69.58 65.10 -24.93
N HIS A 71 69.28 64.33 -25.97
CA HIS A 71 70.28 63.82 -26.90
C HIS A 71 70.78 64.93 -27.86
N GLN A 72 69.89 65.76 -28.44
CA GLN A 72 70.18 66.89 -29.35
C GLN A 72 71.42 66.73 -30.28
N GLY A 73 71.66 65.54 -30.84
CA GLY A 73 72.78 65.25 -31.74
C GLY A 73 74.15 65.05 -31.05
N GLY A 74 74.19 64.85 -29.74
CA GLY A 74 75.41 64.58 -28.96
C GLY A 74 75.64 63.08 -28.67
N THR A 75 76.88 62.70 -28.38
CA THR A 75 77.32 61.32 -28.06
C THR A 75 77.05 60.90 -26.60
N ILE A 76 75.92 61.30 -26.01
CA ILE A 76 75.60 60.92 -24.62
C ILE A 76 75.19 59.44 -24.59
N PRO A 77 75.83 58.59 -23.76
CA PRO A 77 75.52 57.17 -23.70
C PRO A 77 74.19 56.87 -22.98
N THR A 78 73.57 55.74 -23.33
CA THR A 78 72.26 55.28 -22.84
C THR A 78 72.08 55.37 -21.31
N PRO A 79 73.02 54.91 -20.46
CA PRO A 79 72.85 55.00 -19.00
C PRO A 79 72.70 56.44 -18.48
N GLU A 80 73.44 57.38 -19.07
CA GLU A 80 73.41 58.79 -18.66
C GLU A 80 72.10 59.47 -19.07
N LEU A 81 71.54 59.12 -20.24
CA LEU A 81 70.21 59.59 -20.65
C LEU A 81 69.10 59.10 -19.70
N LEU A 82 69.17 57.83 -19.27
CA LEU A 82 68.20 57.26 -18.34
C LEU A 82 68.37 57.79 -16.91
N ARG A 83 69.61 58.00 -16.46
CA ARG A 83 69.91 58.68 -15.19
C ARG A 83 69.30 60.07 -15.15
N ARG A 84 69.53 60.89 -16.19
CA ARG A 84 68.94 62.24 -16.29
C ARG A 84 67.42 62.20 -16.27
N PHE A 85 66.79 61.24 -16.94
CA PHE A 85 65.35 61.05 -16.85
C PHE A 85 64.90 60.67 -15.43
N ALA A 86 65.61 59.76 -14.76
CA ALA A 86 65.30 59.34 -13.40
C ALA A 86 65.33 60.53 -12.42
N GLU A 87 66.23 61.48 -12.61
CA GLU A 87 66.35 62.69 -11.77
C GLU A 87 65.24 63.73 -12.00
N THR A 88 64.45 63.61 -13.07
CA THR A 88 63.30 64.49 -13.31
C THR A 88 62.16 64.26 -12.32
N GLY A 89 61.32 65.27 -12.11
CA GLY A 89 60.13 65.16 -11.26
C GLY A 89 59.14 64.07 -11.69
N LYS A 90 59.08 63.72 -12.98
CA LYS A 90 58.24 62.62 -13.49
C LYS A 90 58.95 61.26 -13.34
N GLY A 91 60.23 61.17 -13.71
CA GLY A 91 61.03 59.95 -13.58
C GLY A 91 61.16 59.47 -12.13
N LYS A 92 61.51 60.37 -11.20
CA LYS A 92 61.67 60.09 -9.77
C LYS A 92 60.38 59.68 -9.07
N LYS A 93 59.24 60.26 -9.48
CA LYS A 93 57.94 59.96 -8.86
C LYS A 93 57.33 58.66 -9.39
N SER A 94 57.52 58.36 -10.67
CA SER A 94 56.70 57.36 -11.35
C SER A 94 57.46 56.16 -11.92
N VAL A 95 58.76 56.29 -12.25
CA VAL A 95 59.50 55.23 -12.96
C VAL A 95 60.63 54.65 -12.10
N PHE A 96 61.51 55.50 -11.58
CA PHE A 96 62.71 55.09 -10.83
C PHE A 96 62.59 55.41 -9.34
N GLN A 97 63.14 54.55 -8.50
CA GLN A 97 63.38 54.79 -7.08
C GLN A 97 64.89 54.96 -6.85
N ILE A 98 65.38 56.17 -7.13
CA ILE A 98 66.81 56.51 -7.09
C ILE A 98 67.41 56.23 -5.70
N GLU A 99 66.60 56.36 -4.64
CA GLU A 99 67.04 56.09 -3.27
C GLU A 99 67.47 54.63 -3.04
N ALA A 100 67.06 53.67 -3.90
CA ALA A 100 67.41 52.26 -3.76
C ALA A 100 68.91 51.97 -3.98
N ILE A 101 69.60 52.81 -4.75
CA ILE A 101 71.06 52.77 -4.96
C ILE A 101 71.74 54.04 -4.44
N GLY A 102 71.08 54.76 -3.53
CA GLY A 102 71.58 56.01 -2.98
C GLY A 102 72.80 55.84 -2.08
N GLU A 103 73.40 56.96 -1.68
CA GLU A 103 74.69 57.02 -0.95
C GLU A 103 74.74 56.19 0.34
N TYR A 104 73.59 55.96 0.98
CA TYR A 104 73.48 55.19 2.22
C TYR A 104 73.16 53.70 2.02
N GLN A 105 72.89 53.26 0.78
CA GLN A 105 72.46 51.90 0.47
C GLN A 105 73.57 51.03 -0.13
N ILE A 106 74.55 51.64 -0.79
CA ILE A 106 75.68 50.97 -1.45
C ILE A 106 77.02 51.52 -0.93
N GLU A 107 78.03 50.66 -0.88
CA GLU A 107 79.39 51.01 -0.46
C GLU A 107 79.98 52.10 -1.37
N GLN A 108 80.66 53.08 -0.76
CA GLN A 108 81.25 54.24 -1.45
C GLN A 108 82.69 53.94 -1.88
N ASP A 109 82.85 52.96 -2.77
CA ASP A 109 84.15 52.58 -3.31
C ASP A 109 84.32 52.98 -4.79
N SER A 110 85.44 52.59 -5.40
CA SER A 110 85.75 52.87 -6.80
C SER A 110 84.73 52.28 -7.78
N SER A 111 83.88 51.34 -7.34
CA SER A 111 82.87 50.69 -8.19
C SER A 111 81.55 51.47 -8.25
N LYS A 112 81.30 52.47 -7.39
CA LYS A 112 80.02 53.23 -7.38
C LYS A 112 79.61 53.79 -8.75
N GLY A 113 80.54 54.45 -9.45
CA GLY A 113 80.24 55.03 -10.77
C GLY A 113 79.82 53.95 -11.78
N GLN A 114 80.49 52.81 -11.74
CA GLN A 114 80.19 51.65 -12.58
C GLN A 114 78.87 50.97 -12.19
N ILE A 115 78.53 50.92 -10.90
CA ILE A 115 77.24 50.42 -10.41
C ILE A 115 76.10 51.30 -10.95
N GLU A 116 76.23 52.62 -10.83
CA GLU A 116 75.22 53.56 -11.35
C GLU A 116 75.08 53.42 -12.87
N GLU A 117 76.19 53.36 -13.60
CA GLU A 117 76.19 53.17 -15.06
C GLU A 117 75.49 51.87 -15.48
N LEU A 118 75.77 50.74 -14.82
CA LEU A 118 75.15 49.46 -15.17
C LEU A 118 73.68 49.38 -14.73
N MET A 119 73.32 49.95 -13.57
CA MET A 119 71.95 49.95 -13.06
C MET A 119 71.01 50.82 -13.89
N TYR A 120 71.45 52.00 -14.35
CA TYR A 120 70.67 52.81 -15.29
C TYR A 120 70.75 52.29 -16.73
N GLY A 121 71.86 51.61 -17.09
CA GLY A 121 72.01 50.96 -18.37
C GLY A 121 71.02 49.81 -18.58
N LEU A 122 70.70 49.04 -17.54
CA LEU A 122 69.72 47.95 -17.53
C LEU A 122 70.01 46.76 -18.46
N LEU A 123 71.11 46.80 -19.22
CA LEU A 123 71.46 45.79 -20.22
C LEU A 123 72.58 44.85 -19.73
N PRO A 124 72.49 43.54 -20.03
CA PRO A 124 73.59 42.61 -19.80
C PRO A 124 74.88 43.00 -20.53
N LYS A 125 76.02 42.86 -19.86
CA LYS A 125 77.38 43.07 -20.42
C LYS A 125 78.16 41.77 -20.47
N ARG A 126 78.74 41.43 -21.62
CA ARG A 126 79.54 40.19 -21.81
C ARG A 126 80.82 40.24 -20.99
N ILE A 127 81.01 39.25 -20.13
CA ILE A 127 82.22 39.10 -19.32
C ILE A 127 83.37 38.63 -20.23
N GLY A 128 84.55 39.25 -20.07
CA GLY A 128 85.74 39.01 -20.90
C GLY A 128 85.80 39.84 -22.19
N ALA A 129 84.68 40.42 -22.65
CA ALA A 129 84.63 41.23 -23.86
C ALA A 129 84.24 42.70 -23.60
N GLN A 130 83.16 42.93 -22.85
CA GLN A 130 82.65 44.27 -22.53
C GLN A 130 82.95 44.69 -21.08
N ILE A 131 83.16 43.72 -20.19
CA ILE A 131 83.61 43.93 -18.82
C ILE A 131 84.69 42.90 -18.47
N SER A 132 85.75 43.29 -17.77
CA SER A 132 86.80 42.35 -17.40
C SER A 132 86.33 41.33 -16.36
N GLN A 133 87.01 40.17 -16.29
CA GLN A 133 86.68 39.12 -15.33
C GLN A 133 86.78 39.62 -13.87
N GLN A 134 87.77 40.46 -13.58
CA GLN A 134 88.03 41.00 -12.25
C GLN A 134 86.94 42.00 -11.82
N GLU A 135 86.50 42.87 -12.73
CA GLU A 135 85.39 43.81 -12.48
C GLU A 135 84.07 43.07 -12.28
N ALA A 136 83.77 42.07 -13.12
CA ALA A 136 82.55 41.28 -13.01
C ALA A 136 82.47 40.54 -11.65
N THR A 137 83.58 39.93 -11.21
CA THR A 137 83.65 39.25 -9.90
C THR A 137 83.36 40.22 -8.75
N THR A 138 83.95 41.42 -8.81
CA THR A 138 83.75 42.47 -7.80
C THR A 138 82.28 42.93 -7.76
N LEU A 139 81.64 43.13 -8.92
CA LEU A 139 80.26 43.62 -9.00
C LEU A 139 79.22 42.57 -8.56
N LEU A 140 79.46 41.28 -8.81
CA LEU A 140 78.57 40.19 -8.35
C LEU A 140 78.50 40.10 -6.81
N GLU A 141 79.55 40.51 -6.12
CA GLU A 141 79.59 40.54 -4.64
C GLU A 141 78.89 41.77 -4.04
N LYS A 142 78.61 42.81 -4.84
CA LYS A 142 78.00 44.05 -4.35
C LYS A 142 76.54 43.87 -3.94
N ARG A 143 76.21 44.43 -2.77
CA ARG A 143 74.88 44.35 -2.17
C ARG A 143 74.33 45.72 -1.77
N ALA A 144 73.01 45.86 -1.83
CA ALA A 144 72.25 46.94 -1.22
C ALA A 144 71.16 46.37 -0.31
N THR A 145 71.12 46.78 0.95
CA THR A 145 70.20 46.21 1.96
C THR A 145 70.23 44.67 2.04
N GLY A 146 71.43 44.07 1.90
CA GLY A 146 71.63 42.62 1.98
C GLY A 146 71.30 41.83 0.70
N ARG A 147 70.74 42.45 -0.35
CA ARG A 147 70.47 41.81 -1.66
C ARG A 147 71.56 42.12 -2.66
N HIS A 148 71.86 41.19 -3.56
CA HIS A 148 72.80 41.41 -4.66
C HIS A 148 72.28 42.47 -5.63
N LEU A 149 73.18 43.33 -6.11
CA LEU A 149 72.87 44.33 -7.13
C LEU A 149 72.92 43.76 -8.54
N PHE A 150 73.79 42.77 -8.76
CA PHE A 150 74.04 42.13 -10.05
C PHE A 150 73.93 40.61 -9.95
N THR A 151 73.64 39.95 -11.07
CA THR A 151 73.57 38.50 -11.20
C THR A 151 74.31 38.03 -12.45
N GLY A 152 74.84 36.81 -12.38
CA GLY A 152 75.41 36.10 -13.53
C GLY A 152 74.30 35.56 -14.43
N VAL A 153 74.51 35.69 -15.74
CA VAL A 153 73.59 35.26 -16.78
C VAL A 153 74.38 34.48 -17.83
N VAL A 154 73.83 33.37 -18.29
CA VAL A 154 74.45 32.51 -19.31
C VAL A 154 73.70 32.59 -20.63
N GLU A 155 74.44 32.47 -21.73
CA GLU A 155 73.86 32.36 -23.07
C GLU A 155 73.47 30.90 -23.37
N VAL A 156 72.20 30.70 -23.76
CA VAL A 156 71.65 29.38 -24.09
C VAL A 156 70.98 29.40 -25.45
N LYS A 157 71.11 28.30 -26.20
CA LYS A 157 70.30 28.05 -27.40
C LYS A 157 68.87 27.74 -26.97
N SER A 158 67.89 28.47 -27.51
CA SER A 158 66.48 28.20 -27.21
C SER A 158 66.12 26.78 -27.64
N PRO A 159 65.60 25.92 -26.73
CA PRO A 159 65.15 24.59 -27.11
C PRO A 159 63.94 24.67 -28.03
N GLU A 160 63.75 23.62 -28.84
CA GLU A 160 62.60 23.51 -29.73
C GLU A 160 61.27 23.62 -28.96
N PRO A 161 60.28 24.42 -29.43
CA PRO A 161 59.04 24.68 -28.69
C PRO A 161 58.29 23.42 -28.25
N HIS A 162 58.29 22.37 -29.07
CA HIS A 162 57.64 21.10 -28.73
C HIS A 162 58.30 20.39 -27.53
N ARG A 163 59.62 20.55 -27.32
CA ARG A 163 60.32 19.98 -26.15
C ARG A 163 59.91 20.70 -24.88
N ILE A 164 59.81 22.03 -24.94
CA ILE A 164 59.34 22.86 -23.83
C ILE A 164 57.90 22.47 -23.47
N THR A 165 57.02 22.42 -24.48
CA THR A 165 55.62 22.00 -24.30
C THR A 165 55.53 20.61 -23.69
N THR A 166 56.28 19.64 -24.21
CA THR A 166 56.34 18.28 -23.67
C THR A 166 56.77 18.25 -22.21
N GLN A 167 57.74 19.09 -21.82
CA GLN A 167 58.24 19.15 -20.45
C GLN A 167 57.21 19.71 -19.47
N PHE A 168 56.43 20.70 -19.89
CA PHE A 168 55.29 21.20 -19.11
C PHE A 168 54.17 20.16 -18.98
N VAL A 169 53.86 19.43 -20.05
CA VAL A 169 52.90 18.32 -20.00
C VAL A 169 53.36 17.21 -19.04
N LYS A 170 54.65 16.86 -19.09
CA LYS A 170 55.27 15.95 -18.10
C LYS A 170 55.24 16.48 -16.67
N SER A 171 55.12 17.79 -16.51
CA SER A 171 55.04 18.48 -15.22
C SER A 171 53.58 18.85 -14.85
N ASN A 172 52.61 18.09 -15.38
CA ASN A 172 51.17 18.16 -15.08
C ASN A 172 50.40 19.36 -15.64
N PHE A 173 50.93 20.08 -16.62
CA PHE A 173 50.17 21.08 -17.36
C PHE A 173 49.40 20.44 -18.53
N GLU A 174 48.14 20.77 -18.68
CA GLU A 174 47.33 20.48 -19.84
C GLU A 174 47.61 21.49 -20.96
N ASN A 175 47.67 21.00 -22.19
CA ASN A 175 47.76 21.85 -23.38
C ASN A 175 46.34 22.05 -23.93
N GLU A 176 45.72 23.19 -23.65
CA GLU A 176 44.37 23.55 -24.15
C GLU A 176 44.37 23.89 -25.66
N GLY A 177 45.55 23.96 -26.29
CA GLY A 177 45.70 24.24 -27.71
C GLY A 177 46.88 25.18 -27.98
N GLY A 178 47.71 24.80 -28.95
CA GLY A 178 48.87 25.59 -29.35
C GLY A 178 49.93 25.69 -28.25
N SER A 179 50.11 26.90 -27.71
CA SER A 179 51.09 27.23 -26.66
C SER A 179 50.45 27.54 -25.31
N VAL A 180 49.13 27.41 -25.18
CA VAL A 180 48.43 27.68 -23.92
C VAL A 180 48.56 26.48 -22.99
N MET A 181 49.19 26.73 -21.84
CA MET A 181 49.39 25.77 -20.78
C MET A 181 48.45 26.08 -19.62
N VAL A 182 47.80 25.04 -19.14
CA VAL A 182 46.88 25.12 -18.02
C VAL A 182 47.26 24.08 -16.99
N LEU A 183 47.61 24.52 -15.78
CA LEU A 183 47.62 23.65 -14.61
C LEU A 183 46.21 23.71 -14.01
N PRO A 184 45.40 22.64 -14.10
CA PRO A 184 44.01 22.67 -13.66
C PRO A 184 43.89 23.14 -12.22
N GLY A 185 43.11 24.20 -12.00
CA GLY A 185 42.89 24.81 -10.69
C GLY A 185 43.92 25.86 -10.24
N GLU A 186 45.05 26.01 -10.95
CA GLU A 186 46.17 26.85 -10.49
C GLU A 186 46.55 27.97 -11.47
N SER A 187 47.03 27.63 -12.67
CA SER A 187 47.65 28.61 -13.58
C SER A 187 47.30 28.39 -15.03
N ARG A 188 46.96 29.47 -15.72
CA ARG A 188 46.82 29.51 -17.19
C ARG A 188 47.80 30.53 -17.74
N PHE A 189 48.68 30.10 -18.62
CA PHE A 189 49.60 31.00 -19.31
C PHE A 189 49.87 30.55 -20.74
N ASP A 190 50.30 31.50 -21.56
CA ASP A 190 50.77 31.24 -22.92
C ASP A 190 52.29 31.11 -22.91
N LEU A 191 52.78 29.90 -23.18
CA LEU A 191 54.20 29.58 -23.22
C LEU A 191 54.94 30.37 -24.30
N ARG A 192 54.30 30.70 -25.43
CA ARG A 192 54.92 31.57 -26.44
C ARG A 192 55.20 32.94 -25.86
N VAL A 193 54.24 33.51 -25.14
CA VAL A 193 54.41 34.83 -24.51
C VAL A 193 55.52 34.82 -23.46
N VAL A 194 55.67 33.75 -22.68
CA VAL A 194 56.78 33.59 -21.73
C VAL A 194 58.13 33.54 -22.46
N MET A 195 58.24 32.72 -23.51
CA MET A 195 59.48 32.56 -24.28
C MET A 195 59.84 33.84 -25.06
N ASP A 196 58.85 34.51 -25.65
CA ASP A 196 59.03 35.79 -26.36
C ASP A 196 59.48 36.90 -25.40
N SER A 197 59.04 36.86 -24.14
CA SER A 197 59.47 37.80 -23.10
C SER A 197 60.95 37.61 -22.73
N LEU A 198 61.38 36.36 -22.59
CA LEU A 198 62.80 36.03 -22.37
C LEU A 198 63.66 36.40 -23.59
N LYS A 199 63.18 36.09 -24.79
CA LYS A 199 63.84 36.43 -26.05
C LYS A 199 64.00 37.94 -26.20
N SER A 200 62.95 38.71 -25.93
CA SER A 200 62.98 40.19 -25.99
C SER A 200 64.04 40.82 -25.09
N TYR A 201 64.30 40.24 -23.91
CA TYR A 201 65.39 40.69 -23.03
C TYR A 201 66.77 40.31 -23.58
N SER A 202 66.86 39.16 -24.25
CA SER A 202 68.10 38.58 -24.73
C SER A 202 68.59 39.23 -26.03
N THR A 203 67.68 39.57 -26.94
CA THR A 203 67.96 40.24 -28.23
C THR A 203 68.61 41.60 -28.08
N ILE A 204 68.57 42.19 -26.88
CA ILE A 204 69.16 43.48 -26.56
C ILE A 204 70.69 43.43 -26.55
N SER A 205 71.26 42.32 -26.07
CA SER A 205 72.72 42.17 -25.87
C SER A 205 73.35 41.17 -26.85
N LEU A 206 72.56 40.56 -27.74
CA LEU A 206 72.98 39.54 -28.70
C LEU A 206 72.84 40.05 -30.13
N GLU A 207 73.88 39.86 -30.95
CA GLU A 207 73.98 40.38 -32.32
C GLU A 207 73.92 39.26 -33.38
N GLY A 208 73.49 39.61 -34.60
CA GLY A 208 73.48 38.71 -35.76
C GLY A 208 72.69 37.41 -35.53
N ASP A 209 73.29 36.28 -35.90
CA ASP A 209 72.67 34.94 -35.81
C ASP A 209 72.40 34.49 -34.35
N GLN A 210 72.94 35.19 -33.35
CA GLN A 210 72.72 34.91 -31.93
C GLN A 210 71.39 35.46 -31.40
N ARG A 211 70.62 36.22 -32.19
CA ARG A 211 69.31 36.78 -31.77
C ARG A 211 68.25 35.73 -31.44
N GLU A 212 68.46 34.47 -31.84
CA GLU A 212 67.60 33.33 -31.48
C GLU A 212 67.99 32.67 -30.15
N HIS A 213 69.10 33.09 -29.53
CA HIS A 213 69.53 32.60 -28.22
C HIS A 213 68.85 33.37 -27.08
N LEU A 214 68.96 32.83 -25.85
CA LEU A 214 68.39 33.40 -24.64
C LEU A 214 69.49 33.67 -23.59
N LEU A 215 69.28 34.71 -22.80
CA LEU A 215 70.10 35.09 -21.66
C LEU A 215 69.35 34.73 -20.36
N ILE A 216 69.83 33.70 -19.66
CA ILE A 216 69.13 33.07 -18.53
C ILE A 216 69.94 33.22 -17.24
N CYS A 217 69.31 33.68 -16.16
CA CYS A 217 69.97 33.79 -14.86
C CYS A 217 70.46 32.42 -14.35
N GLU A 218 71.69 32.37 -13.84
CA GLU A 218 72.30 31.11 -13.38
C GLU A 218 71.57 30.49 -12.18
N SER A 219 71.06 31.32 -11.26
CA SER A 219 70.30 30.84 -10.10
C SER A 219 68.79 30.77 -10.39
N LEU A 220 68.12 29.73 -9.89
CA LEU A 220 66.66 29.58 -10.03
C LEU A 220 65.91 30.76 -9.39
N ALA A 221 66.40 31.29 -8.26
CA ALA A 221 65.77 32.40 -7.57
C ALA A 221 65.78 33.69 -8.42
N GLU A 222 66.94 34.04 -9.01
CA GLU A 222 67.02 35.17 -9.92
C GLU A 222 66.31 34.90 -11.25
N PHE A 223 66.28 33.65 -11.74
CA PHE A 223 65.49 33.30 -12.92
C PHE A 223 63.98 33.44 -12.68
N THR A 224 63.51 33.08 -11.49
CA THR A 224 62.11 33.30 -11.10
C THR A 224 61.80 34.79 -11.09
N ALA A 225 62.65 35.60 -10.46
CA ALA A 225 62.54 37.06 -10.49
C ALA A 225 62.64 37.64 -11.92
N GLN A 226 63.44 37.01 -12.79
CA GLN A 226 63.54 37.35 -14.21
C GLN A 226 62.20 37.12 -14.93
N LEU A 227 61.53 35.99 -14.70
CA LEU A 227 60.20 35.73 -15.24
C LEU A 227 59.12 36.64 -14.66
N GLU A 228 59.18 36.97 -13.37
CA GLU A 228 58.30 37.94 -12.72
C GLU A 228 58.42 39.33 -13.36
N GLY A 229 59.65 39.77 -13.63
CA GLY A 229 59.93 41.06 -14.23
C GLY A 229 59.61 41.13 -15.73
N LEU A 230 59.85 40.03 -16.48
CA LEU A 230 59.79 40.02 -17.94
C LEU A 230 58.47 39.53 -18.53
N SER A 231 57.77 38.60 -17.87
CA SER A 231 56.54 38.00 -18.40
C SER A 231 55.28 38.67 -17.84
N PRO A 232 54.12 38.61 -18.52
CA PRO A 232 52.86 39.10 -17.95
C PRO A 232 52.32 38.15 -16.86
N TYR A 233 52.92 36.96 -16.72
CA TYR A 233 52.54 35.89 -15.81
C TYR A 233 53.36 35.90 -14.52
N GLY A 234 53.64 37.09 -13.98
CA GLY A 234 54.50 37.23 -12.80
C GLY A 234 53.98 36.48 -11.58
N ALA A 235 52.66 36.43 -11.38
CA ALA A 235 52.05 35.65 -10.30
C ALA A 235 52.28 34.13 -10.48
N GLN A 236 52.44 33.66 -11.72
CA GLN A 236 52.67 32.25 -12.05
C GLN A 236 54.16 31.91 -12.20
N ALA A 237 55.07 32.88 -12.07
CA ALA A 237 56.50 32.69 -12.29
C ALA A 237 57.09 31.60 -11.40
N ASN A 238 56.64 31.48 -10.14
CA ASN A 238 57.08 30.42 -9.22
C ASN A 238 56.71 29.01 -9.69
N GLN A 239 55.68 28.86 -10.53
CA GLN A 239 55.26 27.58 -11.11
C GLN A 239 55.96 27.31 -12.45
N ILE A 240 56.23 28.37 -13.22
CA ILE A 240 56.87 28.30 -14.54
C ILE A 240 58.39 28.08 -14.41
N ALA A 241 59.03 28.81 -13.50
CA ALA A 241 60.49 28.93 -13.40
C ALA A 241 61.19 27.60 -13.14
N PRO A 242 60.76 26.74 -12.17
CA PRO A 242 61.47 25.51 -11.87
C PRO A 242 61.52 24.54 -13.05
N ILE A 243 60.46 24.51 -13.88
CA ILE A 243 60.35 23.63 -15.05
C ILE A 243 61.24 24.15 -16.19
N LEU A 244 61.21 25.46 -16.46
CA LEU A 244 62.00 26.06 -17.54
C LEU A 244 63.48 26.13 -17.21
N HIS A 245 63.84 26.52 -15.98
CA HIS A 245 65.22 26.81 -15.59
C HIS A 245 66.10 25.60 -15.84
N GLY A 246 65.76 24.45 -15.23
CA GLY A 246 66.55 23.22 -15.34
C GLY A 246 66.72 22.73 -16.78
N MET A 247 65.73 22.97 -17.64
CA MET A 247 65.83 22.64 -19.06
C MET A 247 66.74 23.63 -19.82
N LEU A 248 66.64 24.93 -19.54
CA LEU A 248 67.39 25.97 -20.25
C LEU A 248 68.87 25.98 -19.88
N ILE A 249 69.22 25.77 -18.60
CA ILE A 249 70.61 25.75 -18.14
C ILE A 249 71.31 24.39 -18.30
N ASP A 250 70.64 23.42 -18.93
CA ASP A 250 71.25 22.13 -19.25
C ASP A 250 72.51 22.33 -20.10
N SER A 251 73.56 21.56 -19.80
CA SER A 251 74.84 21.60 -20.50
C SER A 251 74.74 21.47 -22.03
N SER A 252 73.70 20.81 -22.56
CA SER A 252 73.46 20.67 -23.99
C SER A 252 73.00 21.96 -24.68
N ASN A 253 72.43 22.88 -23.92
CA ASN A 253 71.84 24.13 -24.42
C ASN A 253 72.76 25.33 -24.24
N LEU A 254 73.78 25.25 -23.37
CA LEU A 254 74.74 26.33 -23.13
C LEU A 254 75.59 26.63 -24.38
N VAL A 255 75.73 27.92 -24.71
CA VAL A 255 76.68 28.39 -25.73
C VAL A 255 78.05 28.55 -25.07
N LYS A 256 79.09 28.02 -25.72
CA LYS A 256 80.46 27.98 -25.19
C LYS A 256 81.43 28.73 -26.10
N ASP A 257 82.41 29.37 -25.49
CA ASP A 257 83.60 29.93 -26.14
C ASP A 257 84.81 29.09 -25.70
N GLY A 258 85.25 28.19 -26.57
CA GLY A 258 86.12 27.07 -26.17
C GLY A 258 85.39 26.07 -25.27
N ASP A 259 85.94 25.77 -24.10
CA ASP A 259 85.36 24.84 -23.12
C ASP A 259 84.47 25.52 -22.06
N GLU A 260 84.46 26.85 -22.00
CA GLU A 260 83.72 27.61 -20.98
C GLU A 260 82.40 28.20 -21.51
N PRO A 261 81.31 28.22 -20.71
CA PRO A 261 80.08 28.89 -21.08
C PRO A 261 80.27 30.41 -21.24
N ILE A 262 79.62 31.00 -22.24
CA ILE A 262 79.60 32.45 -22.40
C ILE A 262 78.73 33.06 -21.28
N ARG A 263 79.31 34.00 -20.52
CA ARG A 263 78.66 34.66 -19.38
C ARG A 263 78.52 36.16 -19.56
N TYR A 264 77.46 36.68 -18.98
CA TYR A 264 77.09 38.09 -18.94
C TYR A 264 76.85 38.53 -17.50
N LEU A 265 77.16 39.79 -17.21
CA LEU A 265 76.78 40.47 -15.99
C LEU A 265 75.50 41.27 -16.25
N ALA A 266 74.44 41.01 -15.49
CA ALA A 266 73.18 41.75 -15.56
C ALA A 266 72.80 42.32 -14.18
N PRO A 267 72.01 43.41 -14.11
CA PRO A 267 71.38 43.81 -12.86
C PRO A 267 70.51 42.68 -12.30
N ALA A 268 70.54 42.46 -10.98
CA ALA A 268 69.75 41.42 -10.34
C ALA A 268 68.25 41.73 -10.47
N PHE A 269 67.48 40.81 -11.05
CA PHE A 269 66.04 41.00 -11.28
C PHE A 269 65.28 41.13 -9.97
N SER A 270 65.70 40.39 -8.94
CA SER A 270 65.11 40.51 -7.60
C SER A 270 65.31 41.90 -6.97
N PHE A 271 66.35 42.63 -7.37
CA PHE A 271 66.62 43.99 -6.94
C PHE A 271 65.95 45.05 -7.82
N LEU A 272 65.87 44.81 -9.14
CA LEU A 272 65.22 45.72 -10.10
C LEU A 272 63.75 46.01 -9.75
N SER A 273 63.05 45.06 -9.12
CA SER A 273 61.71 45.28 -8.57
C SER A 273 61.63 46.44 -7.56
N ARG A 274 62.73 46.75 -6.85
CA ARG A 274 62.83 47.85 -5.88
C ARG A 274 63.35 49.14 -6.52
N PHE A 275 64.20 49.00 -7.54
CA PHE A 275 64.72 50.15 -8.27
C PHE A 275 63.68 50.76 -9.23
N HIS A 276 62.78 49.95 -9.78
CA HIS A 276 61.72 50.41 -10.71
C HIS A 276 60.35 50.46 -10.01
N ARG A 277 59.78 51.67 -9.86
CA ARG A 277 58.46 51.87 -9.21
C ARG A 277 57.32 51.21 -9.98
N LEU A 278 57.40 51.16 -11.30
CA LEU A 278 56.38 50.52 -12.16
C LEU A 278 56.29 49.00 -11.92
N ASN A 279 57.32 48.37 -11.34
CA ASN A 279 57.28 46.95 -10.96
C ASN A 279 56.61 46.73 -9.60
N ARG A 280 56.59 47.73 -8.71
CA ARG A 280 55.98 47.64 -7.36
C ARG A 280 54.45 47.70 -7.34
N VAL A 281 53.83 48.44 -8.26
CA VAL A 281 52.38 48.68 -8.26
C VAL A 281 51.56 47.39 -8.48
N ARG A 282 52.14 46.32 -9.05
CA ARG A 282 51.49 45.01 -9.19
C ARG A 282 51.66 44.06 -8.00
N ILE A 283 52.64 44.28 -7.12
CA ILE A 283 52.97 43.38 -6.01
C ILE A 283 52.12 43.70 -4.75
N GLY A 284 51.43 44.83 -4.73
CA GLY A 284 50.65 45.32 -3.57
C GLY A 284 49.26 44.68 -3.37
N GLU A 285 48.88 43.66 -4.14
CA GLU A 285 47.54 43.03 -4.08
C GLU A 285 47.51 41.66 -3.36
N ASP A 286 48.58 41.24 -2.68
CA ASP A 286 48.63 39.92 -2.01
C ASP A 286 48.09 39.96 -0.57
N GLY A 287 46.81 39.60 -0.40
CA GLY A 287 46.19 39.33 0.90
C GLY A 287 44.83 38.62 0.75
N TYR A 288 44.45 37.78 1.71
CA TYR A 288 43.16 37.06 1.71
C TYR A 288 42.00 37.93 2.22
N LEU A 289 42.30 38.87 3.14
CA LEU A 289 41.31 39.71 3.83
C LEU A 289 41.45 41.23 3.57
N THR A 290 40.38 41.98 3.84
CA THR A 290 40.23 43.43 3.61
C THR A 290 41.15 44.26 4.48
N GLU A 291 41.28 43.88 5.74
CA GLU A 291 42.14 44.51 6.74
C GLU A 291 43.47 43.76 6.85
N SER A 292 44.59 44.48 6.75
CA SER A 292 45.93 43.88 6.83
C SER A 292 46.19 43.19 8.17
N SER A 293 45.68 43.75 9.28
CA SER A 293 45.78 43.18 10.62
C SER A 293 45.03 41.85 10.76
N LYS A 294 43.82 41.75 10.18
CA LYS A 294 43.05 40.51 10.12
C LYS A 294 43.76 39.48 9.22
N ASN A 295 44.31 39.92 8.09
CA ASN A 295 45.07 39.05 7.19
C ASN A 295 46.31 38.45 7.87
N THR A 296 47.06 39.23 8.65
CA THR A 296 48.20 38.72 9.43
C THR A 296 47.76 37.65 10.43
N LYS A 297 46.66 37.88 11.16
CA LYS A 297 46.12 36.90 12.12
C LYS A 297 45.68 35.60 11.44
N LEU A 298 45.04 35.70 10.27
CA LEU A 298 44.66 34.52 9.48
C LEU A 298 45.89 33.71 9.06
N GLU A 299 46.94 34.37 8.57
CA GLU A 299 48.18 33.71 8.16
C GLU A 299 48.96 33.10 9.33
N GLU A 300 48.90 33.70 10.51
CA GLU A 300 49.46 33.12 11.75
C GLU A 300 48.69 31.86 12.15
N ALA A 301 47.35 31.93 12.22
CA ALA A 301 46.50 30.80 12.53
C ALA A 301 46.66 29.65 11.51
N PHE A 302 46.81 29.97 10.23
CA PHE A 302 47.06 29.01 9.18
C PHE A 302 48.44 28.34 9.30
N ARG A 303 49.50 29.10 9.61
CA ARG A 303 50.84 28.53 9.86
C ARG A 303 50.87 27.60 11.08
N ASP A 304 50.08 27.90 12.10
CA ASP A 304 49.94 27.02 13.26
C ASP A 304 49.12 25.77 12.92
N LEU A 305 48.08 25.90 12.11
CA LEU A 305 47.29 24.77 11.59
C LEU A 305 48.15 23.80 10.77
N GLN A 306 49.06 24.30 9.91
CA GLN A 306 49.95 23.45 9.11
C GLN A 306 50.88 22.56 9.93
N LYS A 307 51.11 22.90 11.21
CA LYS A 307 51.91 22.08 12.14
C LYS A 307 51.07 21.05 12.89
N ASP A 308 49.74 21.19 12.89
CA ASP A 308 48.80 20.33 13.59
C ASP A 308 48.15 19.32 12.63
N SER A 309 48.75 18.14 12.53
CA SER A 309 48.30 17.07 11.64
C SER A 309 46.93 16.47 12.00
N GLN A 310 46.42 16.68 13.22
CA GLN A 310 45.10 16.21 13.62
C GLN A 310 44.01 17.24 13.34
N ARG A 311 44.32 18.54 13.50
CA ARG A 311 43.38 19.63 13.28
C ARG A 311 43.25 20.03 11.81
N TRP A 312 44.32 19.91 11.02
CA TRP A 312 44.33 20.24 9.60
C TRP A 312 43.16 19.62 8.82
N PRO A 313 42.91 18.29 8.87
CA PRO A 313 41.82 17.69 8.11
C PRO A 313 40.44 18.21 8.49
N LEU A 314 40.18 18.42 9.79
CA LEU A 314 38.87 18.89 10.25
C LEU A 314 38.58 20.31 9.79
N VAL A 315 39.58 21.19 9.81
CA VAL A 315 39.45 22.57 9.34
C VAL A 315 39.32 22.62 7.81
N LEU A 316 40.03 21.77 7.07
CA LEU A 316 39.86 21.63 5.63
C LEU A 316 38.42 21.21 5.28
N LEU A 317 37.89 20.18 5.94
CA LEU A 317 36.51 19.72 5.73
C LEU A 317 35.49 20.81 6.09
N GLN A 318 35.73 21.58 7.16
CA GLN A 318 34.90 22.74 7.50
C GLN A 318 34.94 23.83 6.42
N GLY A 319 36.11 24.07 5.82
CA GLY A 319 36.27 24.99 4.69
C GLY A 319 35.47 24.58 3.46
N ILE A 320 35.44 23.28 3.17
CA ILE A 320 34.59 22.72 2.10
C ILE A 320 33.11 22.92 2.41
N ALA A 321 32.68 22.62 3.64
CA ALA A 321 31.29 22.84 4.06
C ALA A 321 30.88 24.31 3.92
N ASN A 322 31.72 25.23 4.41
CA ASN A 322 31.51 26.67 4.29
C ASN A 322 31.39 27.11 2.82
N GLU A 323 32.17 26.53 1.90
CA GLU A 323 32.18 26.97 0.51
C GLU A 323 31.01 26.38 -0.32
N ILE A 324 30.57 25.16 -0.01
CA ILE A 324 29.35 24.58 -0.60
C ILE A 324 28.14 25.44 -0.21
N GLU A 325 28.01 25.76 1.08
CA GLU A 325 26.97 26.62 1.65
C GLU A 325 27.45 28.06 1.79
N ARG A 326 28.14 28.58 0.77
CA ARG A 326 28.77 29.94 0.80
C ARG A 326 27.84 31.03 1.32
N ASP A 327 26.53 30.95 1.04
CA ASP A 327 25.54 31.95 1.47
C ASP A 327 25.10 31.82 2.93
N ASN A 328 25.29 30.64 3.52
CA ASN A 328 24.96 30.32 4.91
C ASN A 328 26.21 30.13 5.80
N ALA A 329 27.42 30.37 5.28
CA ALA A 329 28.67 30.26 6.04
C ALA A 329 28.74 31.31 7.19
N PRO A 330 29.26 30.95 8.38
CA PRO A 330 29.86 29.66 8.74
C PRO A 330 28.80 28.58 9.00
N VAL A 331 29.06 27.38 8.46
CA VAL A 331 28.15 26.23 8.56
C VAL A 331 28.38 25.48 9.86
N VAL A 332 27.31 25.13 10.55
CA VAL A 332 27.40 24.22 11.70
C VAL A 332 27.71 22.81 11.21
N SER A 333 28.84 22.25 11.65
CA SER A 333 29.22 20.86 11.38
C SER A 333 29.46 20.08 12.68
N GLU A 334 29.22 18.76 12.63
CA GLU A 334 29.42 17.85 13.75
C GLU A 334 30.44 16.77 13.39
N ARG A 335 31.38 16.50 14.29
CA ARG A 335 32.35 15.41 14.11
C ARG A 335 31.64 14.05 14.23
N ILE A 336 31.91 13.14 13.30
CA ILE A 336 31.31 11.81 13.32
C ILE A 336 32.10 10.89 14.26
N ASN A 337 31.45 10.45 15.33
CA ASN A 337 32.03 9.51 16.29
C ASN A 337 32.12 8.09 15.71
N GLY A 338 33.28 7.44 15.88
CA GLY A 338 33.50 6.04 15.51
C GLY A 338 34.25 5.82 14.19
N CYS A 339 34.46 6.87 13.38
CA CYS A 339 35.39 6.83 12.26
C CYS A 339 36.84 6.96 12.77
N LYS A 340 37.76 6.20 12.17
CA LYS A 340 39.21 6.33 12.43
C LYS A 340 39.78 7.56 11.72
N LEU A 341 39.26 7.86 10.54
CA LEU A 341 39.61 9.03 9.76
C LEU A 341 38.80 10.27 10.19
N PRO A 342 39.35 11.48 10.01
CA PRO A 342 38.62 12.71 10.26
C PRO A 342 37.36 12.79 9.37
N ALA A 343 36.21 12.95 10.01
CA ALA A 343 34.92 13.00 9.33
C ALA A 343 33.99 14.00 10.02
N ILE A 344 33.27 14.79 9.22
CA ILE A 344 32.25 15.72 9.68
C ILE A 344 30.93 15.46 8.95
N ALA A 345 29.83 15.82 9.59
CA ALA A 345 28.51 15.90 8.98
C ALA A 345 28.01 17.34 9.05
N PHE A 346 27.40 17.83 7.96
CA PHE A 346 26.78 19.16 7.88
C PHE A 346 25.55 19.11 7.00
N LYS A 347 24.73 20.16 7.04
CA LYS A 347 23.52 20.26 6.21
C LYS A 347 23.73 21.16 5.01
N SER A 348 23.11 20.81 3.89
CA SER A 348 23.15 21.58 2.66
C SER A 348 21.77 21.84 2.08
N SER A 349 21.60 23.06 1.59
CA SER A 349 20.43 23.53 0.84
C SER A 349 20.66 23.54 -0.68
N VAL A 350 21.88 23.21 -1.14
CA VAL A 350 22.19 23.03 -2.56
C VAL A 350 21.49 21.78 -3.11
N GLU A 351 20.84 21.92 -4.27
CA GLU A 351 19.95 20.92 -4.87
C GLU A 351 20.55 19.51 -4.99
N ASP A 352 21.73 19.37 -5.61
CA ASP A 352 22.37 18.06 -5.82
C ASP A 352 22.92 17.43 -4.52
N PHE A 353 22.82 18.14 -3.41
CA PHE A 353 23.22 17.68 -2.08
C PHE A 353 22.02 17.42 -1.14
N ASP A 354 20.87 18.06 -1.38
CA ASP A 354 19.62 17.85 -0.65
C ASP A 354 18.91 16.57 -1.12
N LEU A 355 19.58 15.45 -0.91
CA LEU A 355 19.13 14.12 -1.33
C LEU A 355 18.93 13.16 -0.15
N ALA A 356 19.42 13.54 1.03
CA ALA A 356 19.33 12.75 2.25
C ALA A 356 17.96 12.91 2.94
N GLY A 357 17.65 11.97 3.83
CA GLY A 357 16.48 12.01 4.71
C GLY A 357 16.29 13.35 5.45
N ASP A 358 17.39 14.01 5.76
CA ASP A 358 17.54 15.09 6.72
C ASP A 358 18.49 16.21 6.24
N GLU A 359 18.73 16.30 4.92
CA GLU A 359 19.66 17.26 4.27
C GLU A 359 21.14 17.08 4.66
N SER A 360 21.51 15.94 5.28
CA SER A 360 22.88 15.70 5.72
C SER A 360 23.83 15.32 4.57
N ILE A 361 25.06 15.82 4.66
CA ILE A 361 26.22 15.39 3.88
C ILE A 361 27.29 14.93 4.87
N VAL A 362 28.04 13.89 4.50
CA VAL A 362 29.26 13.50 5.21
C VAL A 362 30.48 13.85 4.38
N ALA A 363 31.45 14.50 5.00
CA ALA A 363 32.77 14.69 4.38
C ALA A 363 33.81 13.89 5.19
N LEU A 364 34.54 13.04 4.48
CA LEU A 364 35.54 12.12 5.03
C LEU A 364 36.89 12.45 4.41
N TYR A 365 37.89 12.69 5.24
CA TYR A 365 39.25 12.95 4.77
C TYR A 365 40.06 11.66 4.71
N GLY A 366 40.71 11.39 3.57
CA GLY A 366 41.58 10.25 3.37
C GLY A 366 42.90 10.62 2.71
N THR A 367 43.88 9.74 2.86
CA THR A 367 45.18 9.76 2.16
C THR A 367 45.37 8.44 1.41
N GLU A 368 46.35 8.37 0.51
CA GLU A 368 46.65 7.14 -0.23
C GLU A 368 47.01 5.97 0.71
N GLY A 369 47.71 6.24 1.81
CA GLY A 369 48.05 5.24 2.82
C GLY A 369 46.88 4.73 3.66
N SER A 370 45.70 5.36 3.57
CA SER A 370 44.54 5.04 4.43
C SER A 370 43.44 4.24 3.75
N LEU A 371 43.67 3.62 2.58
CA LEU A 371 42.65 2.89 1.83
C LEU A 371 41.89 1.83 2.66
N GLU A 372 42.57 1.08 3.52
CA GLU A 372 41.90 0.10 4.40
C GLU A 372 41.02 0.77 5.47
N GLN A 373 41.43 1.94 5.96
CA GLN A 373 40.67 2.71 6.95
C GLN A 373 39.45 3.37 6.30
N ILE A 374 39.57 3.83 5.04
CA ILE A 374 38.45 4.28 4.21
C ILE A 374 37.42 3.16 4.09
N ASP A 375 37.83 1.94 3.75
CA ASP A 375 36.91 0.80 3.62
C ASP A 375 36.18 0.48 4.94
N GLN A 376 36.89 0.57 6.08
CA GLN A 376 36.33 0.33 7.41
C GLN A 376 35.34 1.42 7.85
N ASP A 377 35.69 2.70 7.65
CA ASP A 377 34.87 3.82 8.05
C ASP A 377 33.62 3.95 7.17
N LEU A 378 33.73 3.71 5.85
CA LEU A 378 32.56 3.66 4.97
C LEU A 378 31.59 2.54 5.38
N ASN A 379 32.10 1.34 5.69
CA ASN A 379 31.26 0.26 6.24
C ASN A 379 30.59 0.64 7.57
N HIS A 380 31.28 1.39 8.43
CA HIS A 380 30.71 1.90 9.67
C HIS A 380 29.53 2.85 9.41
N LEU A 381 29.68 3.77 8.45
CA LEU A 381 28.64 4.72 8.06
C LEU A 381 27.41 4.00 7.48
N ALA A 382 27.62 2.98 6.64
CA ALA A 382 26.57 2.21 5.97
C ALA A 382 25.50 1.63 6.91
N GLY A 383 25.90 1.19 8.11
CA GLY A 383 25.01 0.53 9.07
C GLY A 383 24.23 1.49 9.98
N LYS A 384 24.76 2.69 10.22
CA LYS A 384 24.26 3.58 11.28
C LYS A 384 23.47 4.77 10.76
N ARG A 385 23.81 5.28 9.58
CA ARG A 385 23.27 6.53 9.05
C ARG A 385 22.30 6.31 7.87
N PRO A 386 21.41 7.26 7.57
CA PRO A 386 20.60 7.23 6.34
C PRO A 386 21.49 7.27 5.08
N ALA A 387 20.91 7.09 3.90
CA ALA A 387 21.63 7.36 2.67
C ALA A 387 21.85 8.87 2.55
N GLU A 388 23.12 9.27 2.61
CA GLU A 388 23.59 10.65 2.54
C GLU A 388 24.80 10.68 1.58
N PRO A 389 25.01 11.78 0.84
CA PRO A 389 26.20 11.92 0.00
C PRO A 389 27.46 11.90 0.88
N VAL A 390 28.47 11.14 0.45
CA VAL A 390 29.76 11.06 1.15
C VAL A 390 30.85 11.65 0.27
N LEU A 391 31.35 12.83 0.64
CA LEU A 391 32.51 13.44 0.00
C LEU A 391 33.79 12.81 0.55
N LEU A 392 34.44 11.95 -0.23
CA LEU A 392 35.77 11.43 0.10
C LEU A 392 36.82 12.42 -0.43
N VAL A 393 37.35 13.22 0.48
CA VAL A 393 38.34 14.26 0.18
C VAL A 393 39.74 13.65 0.26
N LEU A 394 40.48 13.73 -0.84
CA LEU A 394 41.86 13.27 -0.96
C LEU A 394 42.74 14.44 -1.38
N GLU A 395 43.85 14.66 -0.67
CA GLU A 395 44.89 15.59 -1.10
C GLU A 395 45.87 14.87 -2.04
N ARG A 396 46.19 15.48 -3.19
CA ARG A 396 47.17 14.92 -4.14
C ARG A 396 48.59 15.02 -3.57
N ASP A 397 49.20 13.88 -3.28
CA ASP A 397 50.66 13.76 -3.29
C ASP A 397 51.15 13.56 -4.75
N GLU A 398 52.46 13.73 -4.99
CA GLU A 398 53.12 13.79 -6.31
C GLU A 398 52.85 12.60 -7.27
N GLN A 399 52.14 11.56 -6.83
CA GLN A 399 51.70 10.42 -7.63
C GLN A 399 50.18 10.37 -7.72
N GLN A 400 49.64 10.36 -8.95
CA GLN A 400 48.22 10.15 -9.21
C GLN A 400 47.77 8.79 -8.65
N VAL A 401 47.03 8.79 -7.55
CA VAL A 401 46.07 7.71 -7.32
C VAL A 401 45.02 7.83 -8.41
N ARG A 402 44.89 6.80 -9.27
CA ARG A 402 43.85 6.80 -10.31
C ARG A 402 42.52 6.67 -9.61
N GLU A 403 41.70 7.72 -9.63
CA GLU A 403 40.33 7.75 -9.07
C GLU A 403 39.53 6.48 -9.42
N GLU A 404 39.71 5.98 -10.64
CA GLU A 404 39.15 4.71 -11.13
C GLU A 404 39.52 3.50 -10.26
N GLN A 405 40.76 3.40 -9.79
CA GLN A 405 41.21 2.29 -8.91
C GLN A 405 40.51 2.35 -7.55
N ILE A 406 40.29 3.54 -6.99
CA ILE A 406 39.54 3.69 -5.75
C ILE A 406 38.08 3.32 -5.99
N ARG A 407 37.44 3.79 -7.08
CA ARG A 407 36.05 3.43 -7.42
C ARG A 407 35.90 1.91 -7.61
N GLU A 408 36.81 1.27 -8.34
CA GLU A 408 36.84 -0.18 -8.50
C GLU A 408 37.01 -0.90 -7.16
N ARG A 409 37.91 -0.42 -6.30
CA ARG A 409 38.11 -1.00 -4.96
C ARG A 409 36.85 -0.87 -4.11
N LEU A 410 36.24 0.31 -4.05
CA LEU A 410 35.03 0.57 -3.27
C LEU A 410 33.87 -0.32 -3.74
N SER A 411 33.70 -0.49 -5.05
CA SER A 411 32.66 -1.38 -5.59
C SER A 411 32.85 -2.86 -5.19
N ARG A 412 34.08 -3.29 -4.90
CA ARG A 412 34.40 -4.67 -4.45
C ARG A 412 34.33 -4.84 -2.93
N THR A 413 34.84 -3.87 -2.18
CA THR A 413 35.06 -3.97 -0.72
C THR A 413 33.91 -3.39 0.09
N VAL A 414 33.26 -2.33 -0.40
CA VAL A 414 32.17 -1.62 0.27
C VAL A 414 31.00 -1.33 -0.70
N PRO A 415 30.44 -2.34 -1.40
CA PRO A 415 29.49 -2.15 -2.49
C PRO A 415 28.22 -1.36 -2.09
N LYS A 416 27.82 -1.43 -0.81
CA LYS A 416 26.64 -0.70 -0.29
C LYS A 416 26.86 0.82 -0.16
N MET A 417 28.11 1.26 -0.12
CA MET A 417 28.50 2.67 0.00
C MET A 417 29.11 3.22 -1.27
N ALA A 418 29.63 2.38 -2.16
CA ALA A 418 30.31 2.81 -3.37
C ALA A 418 29.50 3.82 -4.19
N SER A 419 28.18 3.61 -4.31
CA SER A 419 27.27 4.51 -5.03
C SER A 419 26.92 5.81 -4.27
N ARG A 420 27.36 5.95 -3.01
CA ARG A 420 27.18 7.16 -2.18
C ARG A 420 28.39 8.06 -2.13
N VAL A 421 29.55 7.57 -2.58
CA VAL A 421 30.83 8.25 -2.42
C VAL A 421 31.13 9.09 -3.66
N VAL A 422 31.33 10.39 -3.45
CA VAL A 422 31.90 11.31 -4.42
C VAL A 422 33.36 11.55 -4.06
N ILE A 423 34.27 11.20 -4.96
CA ILE A 423 35.70 11.39 -4.73
C ILE A 423 36.07 12.82 -5.11
N VAL A 424 36.59 13.57 -4.14
CA VAL A 424 37.03 14.96 -4.32
C VAL A 424 38.54 15.02 -4.16
N ASN A 425 39.24 15.12 -5.29
CA ASN A 425 40.70 15.26 -5.32
C ASN A 425 41.09 16.74 -5.30
N LEU A 426 41.74 17.19 -4.23
CA LEU A 426 42.20 18.56 -4.07
C LEU A 426 43.71 18.67 -4.33
N THR A 427 44.12 19.73 -5.02
CA THR A 427 45.53 20.12 -5.06
C THR A 427 45.89 20.78 -3.73
N LYS A 428 47.18 20.75 -3.37
CA LYS A 428 47.69 21.41 -2.17
C LYS A 428 47.26 22.89 -2.11
N TYR A 429 47.36 23.60 -3.23
CA TYR A 429 46.94 25.00 -3.32
C TYR A 429 45.45 25.20 -2.97
N LEU A 430 44.55 24.39 -3.53
CA LEU A 430 43.12 24.49 -3.23
C LEU A 430 42.80 24.08 -1.78
N ALA A 431 43.44 23.02 -1.28
CA ALA A 431 43.30 22.58 0.10
C ALA A 431 43.73 23.68 1.10
N GLU A 432 44.86 24.34 0.84
CA GLU A 432 45.34 25.44 1.68
C GLU A 432 44.40 26.67 1.66
N ASN A 433 43.76 26.99 0.53
CA ASN A 433 42.79 28.09 0.45
C ASN A 433 41.47 27.73 1.15
N LEU A 434 40.98 26.50 0.98
CA LEU A 434 39.80 25.99 1.67
C LEU A 434 40.02 25.92 3.18
N ALA A 435 41.20 25.46 3.63
CA ALA A 435 41.55 25.44 5.05
C ALA A 435 41.58 26.85 5.66
N ARG A 436 42.10 27.86 4.93
CA ARG A 436 41.99 29.27 5.35
C ARG A 436 40.54 29.72 5.49
N PHE A 437 39.66 29.29 4.59
CA PHE A 437 38.23 29.56 4.67
C PHE A 437 37.52 28.76 5.79
N GLY A 438 38.06 27.60 6.16
CA GLY A 438 37.61 26.79 7.30
C GLY A 438 37.99 27.37 8.67
N LEU A 439 39.02 28.23 8.73
CA LEU A 439 39.39 29.00 9.92
C LEU A 439 38.47 30.21 10.17
N LEU A 440 37.44 30.41 9.34
CA LEU A 440 36.42 31.43 9.60
C LEU A 440 35.62 31.06 10.87
N GLU A 441 35.68 31.94 11.85
CA GLU A 441 34.90 31.93 13.10
C GLU A 441 34.40 33.36 13.37
N ASP A 442 33.92 33.67 14.57
CA ASP A 442 33.36 34.99 14.95
C ASP A 442 34.29 36.20 14.67
N ALA A 443 35.61 35.97 14.51
CA ALA A 443 36.61 37.01 14.28
C ALA A 443 36.68 37.52 12.81
N PHE A 444 36.10 36.80 11.85
CA PHE A 444 36.21 37.08 10.42
C PHE A 444 34.85 36.89 9.74
N SER A 445 34.39 37.89 8.98
CA SER A 445 33.10 37.81 8.26
C SER A 445 33.29 37.51 6.77
N LYS A 446 32.25 36.96 6.11
CA LYS A 446 32.22 36.77 4.65
C LYS A 446 32.50 38.07 3.87
N ASN A 447 32.16 39.22 4.45
CA ASN A 447 32.37 40.54 3.86
C ASN A 447 33.83 41.03 3.99
N ASP A 448 34.66 40.38 4.80
CA ASP A 448 36.08 40.72 4.99
C ASP A 448 36.98 40.15 3.89
N LEU A 449 36.46 39.42 2.90
CA LEU A 449 37.26 38.79 1.83
C LEU A 449 37.56 39.78 0.69
N LYS A 450 38.83 40.14 0.47
CA LYS A 450 39.21 41.29 -0.40
C LYS A 450 39.62 40.94 -1.82
N THR A 451 40.35 39.85 -2.04
CA THR A 451 41.05 39.66 -3.33
C THR A 451 40.21 38.84 -4.30
N SER A 452 40.10 39.37 -5.52
CA SER A 452 39.52 38.66 -6.66
C SER A 452 40.14 37.28 -6.85
N GLN A 453 41.43 37.13 -6.54
CA GLN A 453 42.15 35.86 -6.61
C GLN A 453 41.68 34.82 -5.58
N PHE A 454 41.46 35.21 -4.32
CA PHE A 454 40.98 34.28 -3.28
C PHE A 454 39.53 33.86 -3.55
N HIS A 455 38.66 34.81 -3.89
CA HIS A 455 37.28 34.52 -4.31
C HIS A 455 37.24 33.59 -5.53
N ALA A 456 38.13 33.82 -6.50
CA ALA A 456 38.23 32.98 -7.69
C ALA A 456 38.77 31.58 -7.37
N ALA A 457 39.73 31.44 -6.44
CA ALA A 457 40.23 30.13 -6.00
C ALA A 457 39.14 29.31 -5.29
N LEU A 458 38.41 29.94 -4.36
CA LEU A 458 37.28 29.30 -3.67
C LEU A 458 36.14 28.96 -4.62
N ALA A 459 35.77 29.88 -5.52
CA ALA A 459 34.73 29.63 -6.52
C ALA A 459 35.12 28.47 -7.45
N ARG A 460 36.38 28.38 -7.89
CA ARG A 460 36.87 27.23 -8.67
C ARG A 460 36.75 25.91 -7.92
N ALA A 461 37.07 25.90 -6.62
CA ALA A 461 36.90 24.70 -5.80
C ALA A 461 35.43 24.30 -5.69
N ARG A 462 34.52 25.27 -5.48
CA ARG A 462 33.08 25.04 -5.45
C ARG A 462 32.56 24.49 -6.77
N ASP A 463 32.87 25.16 -7.87
CA ASP A 463 32.42 24.76 -9.21
C ASP A 463 32.85 23.32 -9.51
N ARG A 464 34.09 22.96 -9.15
CA ARG A 464 34.59 21.60 -9.31
C ARG A 464 33.86 20.59 -8.45
N ILE A 465 33.61 20.90 -7.18
CA ILE A 465 32.89 20.00 -6.26
C ILE A 465 31.46 19.81 -6.76
N CYS A 466 30.77 20.90 -7.11
CA CYS A 466 29.42 20.85 -7.66
C CYS A 466 29.37 20.02 -8.95
N GLU A 467 30.29 20.24 -9.89
CA GLU A 467 30.40 19.45 -11.12
C GLU A 467 30.53 17.94 -10.83
N LEU A 468 31.40 17.57 -9.87
CA LEU A 468 31.58 16.17 -9.48
C LEU A 468 30.31 15.57 -8.88
N VAL A 469 29.58 16.34 -8.06
CA VAL A 469 28.31 15.88 -7.47
C VAL A 469 27.21 15.79 -8.52
N SER A 470 27.08 16.77 -9.42
CA SER A 470 26.10 16.73 -10.53
C SER A 470 26.36 15.54 -11.46
N ASN A 471 27.62 15.26 -11.79
CA ASN A 471 27.99 14.09 -12.58
C ASN A 471 27.67 12.79 -11.84
N TRP A 472 27.98 12.70 -10.54
CA TRP A 472 27.62 11.55 -9.71
C TRP A 472 26.10 11.35 -9.63
N HIS A 473 25.33 12.42 -9.47
CA HIS A 473 23.87 12.37 -9.43
C HIS A 473 23.30 11.73 -10.70
N VAL A 474 23.73 12.18 -11.88
CA VAL A 474 23.25 11.64 -13.16
C VAL A 474 23.82 10.25 -13.44
N GLU A 475 25.13 10.07 -13.35
CA GLU A 475 25.81 8.85 -13.79
C GLU A 475 25.62 7.67 -12.84
N VAL A 476 25.38 7.95 -11.55
CA VAL A 476 25.19 6.93 -10.52
C VAL A 476 23.76 6.91 -10.02
N LEU A 477 23.25 8.00 -9.43
CA LEU A 477 21.95 7.92 -8.75
C LEU A 477 20.77 7.67 -9.70
N GLU A 478 20.68 8.43 -10.79
CA GLU A 478 19.59 8.28 -11.77
C GLU A 478 19.74 6.99 -12.59
N ARG A 479 20.95 6.69 -13.07
CA ARG A 479 21.23 5.48 -13.88
C ARG A 479 21.10 4.18 -13.10
N GLU A 480 21.30 4.20 -11.78
CA GLU A 480 21.10 3.05 -10.91
C GLU A 480 19.74 3.04 -10.20
N GLY A 481 18.89 4.04 -10.41
CA GLY A 481 17.57 4.14 -9.77
C GLY A 481 17.64 4.28 -8.24
N LEU A 482 18.70 4.89 -7.71
CA LEU A 482 18.89 5.08 -6.27
C LEU A 482 18.20 6.34 -5.73
N LEU A 483 17.75 7.23 -6.61
CA LEU A 483 16.96 8.40 -6.27
C LEU A 483 15.46 8.08 -6.34
N LEU A 484 14.79 8.03 -5.18
CA LEU A 484 13.36 7.82 -5.06
C LEU A 484 12.62 9.15 -5.00
N ALA A 485 11.54 9.26 -5.76
CA ALA A 485 10.61 10.38 -5.69
C ALA A 485 9.23 9.89 -5.20
N PRO A 486 8.41 10.78 -4.59
CA PRO A 486 7.04 10.47 -4.23
C PRO A 486 6.25 9.94 -5.42
N LEU A 487 5.43 8.91 -5.19
CA LEU A 487 4.47 8.43 -6.19
C LEU A 487 3.15 9.21 -6.15
N PHE A 488 2.80 9.68 -4.95
CA PHE A 488 1.67 10.56 -4.70
C PHE A 488 2.06 11.58 -3.63
N TYR A 489 1.58 12.81 -3.77
CA TYR A 489 1.71 13.82 -2.73
C TYR A 489 0.64 13.65 -1.64
N GLY A 490 1.08 13.49 -0.38
CA GLY A 490 0.24 13.38 0.83
C GLY A 490 0.04 11.94 1.34
N SER A 491 -0.08 11.78 2.67
CA SER A 491 -0.17 10.48 3.37
C SER A 491 -1.53 9.78 3.30
N LYS A 492 -2.50 10.33 2.56
CA LYS A 492 -3.89 9.84 2.51
C LYS A 492 -4.12 8.64 1.58
N VAL A 493 -3.07 8.06 0.98
CA VAL A 493 -3.22 6.87 0.11
C VAL A 493 -3.13 5.61 0.96
N GLY A 494 -4.26 4.94 1.11
CA GLY A 494 -4.38 3.67 1.82
C GLY A 494 -3.96 2.48 0.96
N ASP A 495 -3.76 1.32 1.60
CA ASP A 495 -3.32 0.09 0.91
C ASP A 495 -4.34 -0.38 -0.15
N ASP A 496 -5.66 -0.21 0.08
CA ASP A 496 -6.69 -0.55 -0.90
C ASP A 496 -6.56 0.28 -2.20
N GLN A 497 -6.24 1.57 -2.07
CA GLN A 497 -6.01 2.44 -3.23
C GLN A 497 -4.71 2.06 -3.96
N LEU A 498 -3.66 1.67 -3.23
CA LEU A 498 -2.43 1.15 -3.84
C LEU A 498 -2.69 -0.16 -4.57
N ALA A 499 -3.53 -1.04 -4.04
CA ALA A 499 -3.93 -2.28 -4.68
C ALA A 499 -4.68 -2.03 -5.99
N ILE A 500 -5.63 -1.09 -5.99
CA ILE A 500 -6.35 -0.66 -7.20
C ILE A 500 -5.38 -0.09 -8.23
N PHE A 501 -4.50 0.83 -7.82
CA PHE A 501 -3.52 1.43 -8.72
C PHE A 501 -2.57 0.39 -9.32
N ALA A 502 -1.99 -0.49 -8.49
CA ALA A 502 -1.10 -1.54 -8.94
C ALA A 502 -1.77 -2.55 -9.89
N ARG A 503 -3.05 -2.85 -9.68
CA ARG A 503 -3.83 -3.74 -10.57
C ARG A 503 -4.00 -3.13 -11.97
N GLY A 504 -4.35 -1.84 -12.04
CA GLY A 504 -4.52 -1.13 -13.31
C GLY A 504 -3.19 -0.87 -14.02
N TYR A 505 -2.18 -0.43 -13.27
CA TYR A 505 -0.82 -0.28 -13.77
C TYR A 505 -0.23 -1.61 -14.28
N GLY A 506 -0.42 -2.71 -13.55
CA GLY A 506 0.00 -4.05 -13.96
C GLY A 506 -0.70 -4.53 -15.23
N ALA A 507 -2.00 -4.22 -15.39
CA ALA A 507 -2.75 -4.48 -16.62
C ALA A 507 -2.16 -3.72 -17.82
N MET A 508 -1.81 -2.44 -17.63
CA MET A 508 -1.16 -1.62 -18.66
C MET A 508 0.25 -2.14 -19.01
N LEU A 509 1.06 -2.52 -18.02
CA LEU A 509 2.35 -3.17 -18.25
C LEU A 509 2.22 -4.48 -19.05
N GLY A 510 1.10 -5.18 -18.88
CA GLY A 510 0.74 -6.39 -19.63
C GLY A 510 0.22 -6.14 -21.05
N GLY A 511 0.17 -4.87 -21.51
CA GLY A 511 -0.17 -4.50 -22.88
C GLY A 511 -1.59 -4.00 -23.11
N MET A 512 -2.43 -3.87 -22.07
CA MET A 512 -3.74 -3.23 -22.21
C MET A 512 -3.60 -1.70 -22.30
N ALA A 513 -4.30 -1.07 -23.24
CA ALA A 513 -4.36 0.39 -23.30
C ALA A 513 -5.11 0.95 -22.08
N TYR A 514 -4.79 2.17 -21.65
CA TYR A 514 -5.46 2.81 -20.50
C TYR A 514 -6.99 2.85 -20.64
N GLN A 515 -7.48 3.09 -21.86
CA GLN A 515 -8.92 3.13 -22.15
C GLN A 515 -9.58 1.77 -21.92
N ASP A 516 -8.92 0.67 -22.27
CA ASP A 516 -9.42 -0.69 -22.08
C ASP A 516 -9.42 -1.09 -20.60
N VAL A 517 -8.38 -0.72 -19.86
CA VAL A 517 -8.34 -0.88 -18.39
C VAL A 517 -9.51 -0.12 -17.72
N CYS A 518 -9.90 1.01 -18.31
CA CYS A 518 -11.01 1.84 -17.85
C CYS A 518 -12.40 1.39 -18.37
N GLN A 519 -12.51 0.28 -19.10
CA GLN A 519 -13.81 -0.30 -19.45
C GLN A 519 -14.40 -1.08 -18.25
N GLU A 520 -15.69 -0.90 -17.99
CA GLU A 520 -16.37 -1.57 -16.88
C GLU A 520 -16.38 -3.10 -17.11
N GLY A 521 -15.91 -3.84 -16.11
CA GLY A 521 -15.80 -5.31 -16.18
C GLY A 521 -14.53 -5.84 -16.86
N ALA A 522 -13.68 -4.99 -17.44
CA ALA A 522 -12.40 -5.43 -18.03
C ALA A 522 -11.36 -5.76 -16.95
N VAL A 523 -11.07 -4.79 -16.08
CA VAL A 523 -10.14 -4.95 -14.95
C VAL A 523 -10.82 -4.65 -13.61
N PHE A 524 -11.75 -3.70 -13.61
CA PHE A 524 -12.42 -3.19 -12.42
C PHE A 524 -13.94 -3.17 -12.58
N ASP A 525 -14.62 -3.19 -11.44
CA ASP A 525 -16.00 -2.73 -11.32
C ASP A 525 -16.04 -1.18 -11.40
N LYS A 526 -17.25 -0.61 -11.41
CA LYS A 526 -17.46 0.84 -11.52
C LYS A 526 -16.68 1.63 -10.45
N GLN A 527 -16.71 1.18 -9.20
CA GLN A 527 -16.06 1.86 -8.09
C GLN A 527 -14.53 1.81 -8.21
N GLY A 528 -13.96 0.63 -8.48
CA GLY A 528 -12.52 0.46 -8.68
C GLY A 528 -12.00 1.26 -9.88
N ARG A 529 -12.78 1.32 -10.97
CA ARG A 529 -12.47 2.10 -12.16
C ARG A 529 -12.38 3.60 -11.86
N ASP A 530 -13.36 4.15 -11.16
CA ASP A 530 -13.39 5.58 -10.82
C ASP A 530 -12.23 5.96 -9.91
N GLU A 531 -11.86 5.07 -8.99
CA GLU A 531 -10.73 5.28 -8.09
C GLU A 531 -9.38 5.18 -8.84
N PHE A 532 -9.23 4.22 -9.75
CA PHE A 532 -8.05 4.12 -10.61
C PHE A 532 -7.81 5.40 -11.40
N LYS A 533 -8.85 5.93 -12.06
CA LYS A 533 -8.77 7.19 -12.85
C LYS A 533 -8.28 8.36 -12.00
N LYS A 534 -8.84 8.55 -10.79
CA LYS A 534 -8.40 9.61 -9.86
C LYS A 534 -6.94 9.47 -9.46
N LEU A 535 -6.45 8.25 -9.27
CA LEU A 535 -5.05 8.01 -8.91
C LEU A 535 -4.12 8.29 -10.09
N VAL A 536 -4.50 7.91 -11.32
CA VAL A 536 -3.76 8.27 -12.54
C VAL A 536 -3.69 9.79 -12.72
N GLU A 537 -4.81 10.50 -12.59
CA GLU A 537 -4.85 11.98 -12.66
C GLU A 537 -3.89 12.63 -11.65
N ARG A 538 -3.85 12.11 -10.41
CA ARG A 538 -2.94 12.61 -9.36
C ARG A 538 -1.46 12.35 -9.66
N GLN A 539 -1.14 11.36 -10.49
CA GLN A 539 0.23 11.05 -10.87
C GLN A 539 0.67 11.85 -12.10
N VAL A 540 -0.23 12.01 -13.08
CA VAL A 540 0.08 12.72 -14.33
C VAL A 540 0.10 14.24 -14.13
N ASP A 541 -0.81 14.79 -13.31
CA ASP A 541 -0.90 16.23 -13.05
C ASP A 541 -0.99 16.56 -11.56
N PRO A 542 0.15 16.58 -10.83
CA PRO A 542 0.15 16.97 -9.43
C PRO A 542 -0.23 18.46 -9.27
N SER A 543 -0.96 18.76 -8.18
CA SER A 543 -1.43 20.12 -7.87
C SER A 543 -0.30 21.17 -7.92
N ALA A 544 -0.60 22.38 -8.44
CA ALA A 544 0.33 23.50 -8.59
C ALA A 544 1.10 23.88 -7.32
N ARG A 545 0.59 23.56 -6.13
CA ARG A 545 1.33 23.79 -4.88
C ARG A 545 2.62 22.97 -4.79
N PHE A 546 2.70 21.82 -5.44
CA PHE A 546 3.86 20.91 -5.42
C PHE A 546 4.84 21.14 -6.58
N LYS A 547 4.44 21.98 -7.55
CA LYS A 547 5.27 22.37 -8.69
C LYS A 547 6.22 23.49 -8.29
N ASP A 548 7.42 23.45 -8.84
CA ASP A 548 8.42 24.51 -8.77
C ASP A 548 8.08 25.68 -9.72
N GLU A 549 8.99 26.66 -9.82
CA GLU A 549 8.82 27.85 -10.67
C GLU A 549 8.77 27.52 -12.17
N HIS A 550 9.25 26.33 -12.56
CA HIS A 550 9.25 25.83 -13.94
C HIS A 550 8.05 24.91 -14.23
N GLY A 551 7.16 24.71 -13.25
CA GLY A 551 6.00 23.84 -13.39
C GLY A 551 6.29 22.35 -13.16
N ASN A 552 7.48 21.99 -12.70
CA ASN A 552 7.91 20.62 -12.46
C ASN A 552 7.69 20.23 -10.99
N ALA A 553 7.23 19.01 -10.75
CA ALA A 553 7.10 18.46 -9.40
C ALA A 553 7.91 17.16 -9.31
N PRO A 554 8.76 16.97 -8.29
CA PRO A 554 9.56 15.74 -8.15
C PRO A 554 8.65 14.55 -7.84
N LEU A 555 8.27 13.81 -8.87
CA LEU A 555 7.34 12.70 -8.80
C LEU A 555 7.91 11.52 -9.58
N LEU A 556 7.80 10.31 -9.02
CA LEU A 556 8.12 9.10 -9.78
C LEU A 556 6.93 8.72 -10.65
N SER A 557 7.02 9.03 -11.95
CA SER A 557 6.02 8.66 -12.94
C SER A 557 6.04 7.15 -13.20
N LEU A 558 4.94 6.47 -12.87
CA LEU A 558 4.65 5.11 -13.36
C LEU A 558 3.73 5.14 -14.59
N ILE A 559 2.94 6.19 -14.72
CA ILE A 559 2.12 6.47 -15.88
C ILE A 559 2.49 7.88 -16.35
N SER A 560 2.88 7.98 -17.61
CA SER A 560 3.17 9.24 -18.29
C SER A 560 2.12 9.51 -19.35
N LYS A 561 2.04 10.76 -19.81
CA LYS A 561 1.12 11.18 -20.88
C LYS A 561 1.87 11.95 -21.97
N PRO A 562 2.72 11.28 -22.76
CA PRO A 562 3.37 11.90 -23.90
C PRO A 562 2.34 12.13 -25.01
N GLY A 563 1.62 13.25 -24.94
CA GLY A 563 0.56 13.60 -25.89
C GLY A 563 -0.85 13.28 -25.38
N ALA A 564 -1.62 12.48 -26.15
CA ALA A 564 -3.04 12.24 -25.86
C ALA A 564 -3.31 10.95 -25.06
N GLU A 565 -2.34 10.04 -24.96
CA GLU A 565 -2.52 8.70 -24.39
C GLU A 565 -1.67 8.50 -23.13
N GLU A 566 -2.25 7.87 -22.12
CA GLU A 566 -1.58 7.45 -20.89
C GLU A 566 -0.80 6.13 -21.11
N ILE A 567 0.51 6.17 -20.88
CA ILE A 567 1.42 5.04 -21.10
C ILE A 567 2.04 4.61 -19.77
N ALA A 568 2.10 3.29 -19.53
CA ALA A 568 2.76 2.73 -18.36
C ALA A 568 4.27 2.60 -18.57
N GLU A 569 5.04 3.22 -17.68
CA GLU A 569 6.49 3.22 -17.65
C GLU A 569 7.00 2.38 -16.48
N LEU A 570 8.14 1.71 -16.65
CA LEU A 570 8.78 0.94 -15.58
C LEU A 570 10.10 1.61 -15.18
N PRO A 571 10.11 2.47 -14.14
CA PRO A 571 11.31 3.21 -13.79
C PRO A 571 12.35 2.32 -13.08
N ARG A 572 13.63 2.70 -13.22
CA ARG A 572 14.80 1.98 -12.66
C ARG A 572 14.72 1.80 -11.15
N GLN A 573 14.09 2.75 -10.46
CA GLN A 573 13.83 2.77 -9.03
C GLN A 573 13.10 1.51 -8.56
N LEU A 574 12.15 1.00 -9.35
CA LEU A 574 11.44 -0.24 -9.01
C LEU A 574 12.38 -1.45 -9.07
N LEU A 575 13.25 -1.53 -10.07
CA LEU A 575 14.26 -2.59 -10.17
C LEU A 575 15.26 -2.53 -9.01
N ALA A 576 15.72 -1.32 -8.66
CA ALA A 576 16.63 -1.11 -7.55
C ALA A 576 16.01 -1.61 -6.23
N LEU A 577 14.74 -1.26 -5.95
CA LEU A 577 14.03 -1.78 -4.77
C LEU A 577 13.97 -3.32 -4.76
N VAL A 578 13.66 -3.94 -5.90
CA VAL A 578 13.66 -5.41 -6.05
C VAL A 578 15.05 -6.01 -5.83
N ARG A 579 16.12 -5.33 -6.27
CA ARG A 579 17.52 -5.73 -6.04
C ARG A 579 17.88 -5.71 -4.56
N HIS A 580 17.53 -4.63 -3.87
CA HIS A 580 17.83 -4.41 -2.46
C HIS A 580 17.00 -5.30 -1.53
N ALA A 581 15.82 -5.75 -1.98
CA ALA A 581 14.98 -6.72 -1.30
C ALA A 581 15.29 -8.19 -1.67
N ARG A 582 16.45 -8.52 -2.26
CA ARG A 582 16.81 -9.90 -2.63
C ARG A 582 16.66 -10.89 -1.47
N VAL A 583 16.98 -10.45 -0.26
CA VAL A 583 16.79 -11.18 1.00
C VAL A 583 15.78 -10.42 1.86
N SER A 584 15.18 -11.11 2.83
CA SER A 584 14.27 -10.48 3.79
C SER A 584 14.94 -9.28 4.48
N THR A 585 14.36 -8.10 4.27
CA THR A 585 14.87 -6.82 4.77
C THR A 585 13.72 -5.98 5.30
N SER A 586 13.94 -5.25 6.40
CA SER A 586 12.92 -4.34 6.93
C SER A 586 12.72 -3.13 6.03
N ILE A 587 11.51 -2.57 5.96
CA ILE A 587 11.21 -1.34 5.22
C ILE A 587 12.15 -0.20 5.66
N ARG A 588 12.41 -0.08 6.97
CA ARG A 588 13.36 0.92 7.51
C ARG A 588 14.80 0.73 7.00
N SER A 589 15.22 -0.52 6.77
CA SER A 589 16.54 -0.79 6.20
C SER A 589 16.59 -0.49 4.71
N LEU A 590 15.49 -0.63 3.98
CA LEU A 590 15.40 -0.17 2.60
C LEU A 590 15.45 1.35 2.53
N GLU A 591 14.73 2.06 3.40
CA GLU A 591 14.75 3.53 3.45
C GLU A 591 16.19 4.08 3.59
N LYS A 592 17.02 3.45 4.42
CA LYS A 592 18.45 3.84 4.60
C LYS A 592 19.33 3.56 3.37
N GLN A 593 18.81 2.91 2.33
CA GLN A 593 19.58 2.52 1.14
C GLN A 593 19.40 3.47 -0.05
N PHE A 594 18.38 4.32 -0.02
CA PHE A 594 17.98 5.17 -1.14
C PHE A 594 18.04 6.65 -0.79
N PHE A 595 18.29 7.47 -1.80
CA PHE A 595 18.18 8.92 -1.75
C PHE A 595 16.76 9.36 -2.09
N PHE A 596 16.40 10.59 -1.75
CA PHE A 596 15.03 11.09 -1.90
C PHE A 596 14.98 12.47 -2.55
N GLN A 597 14.24 12.58 -3.65
CA GLN A 597 13.93 13.87 -4.27
C GLN A 597 12.67 14.47 -3.64
N ARG A 598 12.70 15.77 -3.30
CA ARG A 598 11.61 16.44 -2.56
C ARG A 598 11.24 17.78 -3.17
N PRO A 599 9.98 18.22 -3.03
CA PRO A 599 9.59 19.55 -3.46
C PRO A 599 10.30 20.62 -2.64
N ARG A 600 10.83 21.65 -3.31
CA ARG A 600 11.64 22.72 -2.71
C ARG A 600 10.90 23.61 -1.71
N LYS A 601 9.57 23.57 -1.72
CA LYS A 601 8.72 24.36 -0.83
C LYS A 601 8.73 23.77 0.59
N LYS A 602 9.38 24.46 1.53
CA LYS A 602 9.60 24.03 2.93
C LYS A 602 8.30 23.73 3.72
N ASP A 603 7.16 24.24 3.28
CA ASP A 603 5.84 23.99 3.87
C ASP A 603 5.22 22.63 3.47
N VAL A 604 5.83 21.90 2.53
CA VAL A 604 5.37 20.58 2.10
C VAL A 604 6.25 19.48 2.71
N ALA A 605 5.85 18.97 3.88
CA ALA A 605 6.54 17.84 4.50
C ALA A 605 6.18 16.51 3.81
N ILE A 606 7.14 15.89 3.12
CA ILE A 606 7.06 14.50 2.64
C ILE A 606 8.08 13.66 3.39
N LYS A 607 7.63 12.55 3.96
CA LYS A 607 8.50 11.64 4.70
C LYS A 607 9.06 10.56 3.75
N PRO A 608 10.37 10.27 3.79
CA PRO A 608 10.98 9.12 3.11
C PRO A 608 10.24 7.80 3.32
N SER A 609 9.82 7.56 4.56
CA SER A 609 9.05 6.37 4.93
C SER A 609 7.77 6.19 4.11
N ASP A 610 7.09 7.28 3.76
CA ASP A 610 5.86 7.24 2.95
C ASP A 610 6.17 6.90 1.49
N ILE A 611 7.27 7.44 0.96
CA ILE A 611 7.74 7.15 -0.41
C ILE A 611 8.06 5.66 -0.54
N VAL A 612 8.88 5.13 0.37
CA VAL A 612 9.25 3.70 0.35
C VAL A 612 8.02 2.83 0.56
N ARG A 613 7.13 3.17 1.49
CA ARG A 613 5.88 2.42 1.74
C ARG A 613 5.02 2.31 0.49
N HIS A 614 4.79 3.43 -0.21
CA HIS A 614 3.98 3.42 -1.45
C HIS A 614 4.62 2.55 -2.54
N LEU A 615 5.93 2.72 -2.80
CA LEU A 615 6.64 1.97 -3.84
C LEU A 615 6.70 0.48 -3.53
N VAL A 616 7.00 0.12 -2.28
CA VAL A 616 6.97 -1.27 -1.81
C VAL A 616 5.56 -1.84 -1.93
N GLY A 617 4.52 -1.09 -1.56
CA GLY A 617 3.12 -1.50 -1.72
C GLY A 617 2.78 -1.85 -3.17
N ILE A 618 3.16 -0.99 -4.12
CA ILE A 618 2.99 -1.26 -5.56
C ILE A 618 3.70 -2.56 -5.95
N LEU A 619 4.97 -2.74 -5.57
CA LEU A 619 5.74 -3.94 -5.89
C LEU A 619 5.17 -5.23 -5.28
N VAL A 620 4.59 -5.15 -4.07
CA VAL A 620 3.91 -6.26 -3.40
C VAL A 620 2.63 -6.65 -4.16
N HIS A 621 1.81 -5.67 -4.53
CA HIS A 621 0.59 -5.92 -5.29
C HIS A 621 0.89 -6.45 -6.70
N LEU A 622 1.90 -5.91 -7.38
CA LEU A 622 2.41 -6.47 -8.64
C LEU A 622 2.99 -7.89 -8.48
N GLY A 623 3.43 -8.26 -7.28
CA GLY A 623 3.96 -9.59 -6.98
C GLY A 623 5.45 -9.75 -7.18
N LEU A 624 6.20 -8.65 -7.27
CA LEU A 624 7.66 -8.68 -7.31
C LEU A 624 8.26 -8.82 -5.91
N LEU A 625 7.54 -8.36 -4.89
CA LEU A 625 7.90 -8.51 -3.48
C LEU A 625 6.83 -9.31 -2.72
N GLU A 626 7.28 -10.08 -1.75
CA GLU A 626 6.50 -10.63 -0.65
C GLU A 626 6.71 -9.76 0.59
N LYS A 627 5.65 -9.61 1.39
CA LYS A 627 5.67 -8.84 2.63
C LYS A 627 5.25 -9.74 3.79
N ASP A 628 6.04 -9.70 4.85
CA ASP A 628 5.82 -10.36 6.13
C ASP A 628 6.02 -9.31 7.24
N ASP A 629 4.91 -8.82 7.79
CA ASP A 629 4.88 -7.65 8.69
C ASP A 629 5.62 -6.42 8.12
N ASP A 630 6.73 -6.03 8.76
CA ASP A 630 7.60 -4.90 8.37
C ASP A 630 8.78 -5.34 7.49
N LYS A 631 8.84 -6.62 7.12
CA LYS A 631 9.89 -7.17 6.25
C LYS A 631 9.36 -7.44 4.86
N VAL A 632 10.24 -7.25 3.89
CA VAL A 632 9.96 -7.57 2.49
C VAL A 632 11.11 -8.36 1.88
N SER A 633 10.76 -9.24 0.97
CA SER A 633 11.71 -10.02 0.17
C SER A 633 11.23 -10.15 -1.26
N ARG A 634 12.16 -10.26 -2.19
CA ARG A 634 11.90 -10.51 -3.60
C ARG A 634 11.25 -11.89 -3.76
N VAL A 635 10.19 -11.94 -4.55
CA VAL A 635 9.56 -13.21 -4.93
C VAL A 635 10.56 -14.09 -5.64
N SER A 636 10.56 -15.37 -5.30
CA SER A 636 11.41 -16.38 -5.93
C SER A 636 10.57 -17.42 -6.65
N LYS A 637 11.16 -18.08 -7.64
CA LYS A 637 10.56 -19.25 -8.30
C LYS A 637 10.10 -20.27 -7.26
N ASN A 638 10.96 -20.60 -6.30
CA ASN A 638 10.67 -21.57 -5.24
C ASN A 638 9.47 -21.18 -4.38
N SER A 639 9.31 -19.89 -4.06
CA SER A 639 8.14 -19.41 -3.30
C SER A 639 6.83 -19.62 -4.08
N LEU A 640 6.82 -19.26 -5.37
CA LEU A 640 5.65 -19.47 -6.22
C LEU A 640 5.37 -20.97 -6.45
N GLU A 641 6.40 -21.78 -6.62
CA GLU A 641 6.26 -23.24 -6.71
C GLU A 641 5.66 -23.82 -5.42
N SER A 642 6.12 -23.38 -4.24
CA SER A 642 5.56 -23.81 -2.97
C SER A 642 4.08 -23.45 -2.82
N ARG A 643 3.65 -22.29 -3.32
CA ARG A 643 2.23 -21.90 -3.32
C ARG A 643 1.41 -22.73 -4.30
N ILE A 644 1.96 -23.04 -5.47
CA ILE A 644 1.34 -23.95 -6.45
C ILE A 644 1.20 -25.35 -5.85
N ASP A 645 2.24 -25.87 -5.19
CA ASP A 645 2.22 -27.16 -4.51
C ASP A 645 1.18 -27.19 -3.37
N GLY A 646 1.04 -26.09 -2.63
CA GLY A 646 -0.03 -25.92 -1.65
C GLY A 646 -1.42 -25.96 -2.29
N ALA A 647 -1.64 -25.27 -3.41
CA ALA A 647 -2.90 -25.32 -4.15
C ALA A 647 -3.18 -26.72 -4.74
N SER A 648 -2.18 -27.41 -5.27
CA SER A 648 -2.31 -28.80 -5.74
C SER A 648 -2.68 -29.75 -4.58
N SER A 649 -2.00 -29.62 -3.44
CA SER A 649 -2.29 -30.42 -2.25
C SER A 649 -3.69 -30.16 -1.70
N TRP A 650 -4.18 -28.92 -1.79
CA TRP A 650 -5.56 -28.59 -1.44
C TRP A 650 -6.57 -29.23 -2.40
N ILE A 651 -6.29 -29.23 -3.71
CA ILE A 651 -7.14 -29.91 -4.71
C ILE A 651 -7.24 -31.41 -4.37
N ASP A 652 -6.10 -32.07 -4.17
CA ASP A 652 -6.03 -33.52 -3.94
C ASP A 652 -6.46 -33.94 -2.52
N GLY A 653 -6.66 -32.97 -1.62
CA GLY A 653 -7.07 -33.18 -0.23
C GLY A 653 -8.47 -32.62 0.06
N GLN A 654 -8.52 -31.41 0.59
CA GLN A 654 -9.77 -30.81 1.10
C GLN A 654 -10.83 -30.61 0.00
N PHE A 655 -10.42 -30.27 -1.22
CA PHE A 655 -11.34 -30.09 -2.33
C PHE A 655 -11.99 -31.41 -2.74
N GLU A 656 -11.20 -32.46 -2.98
CA GLU A 656 -11.77 -33.78 -3.30
C GLU A 656 -12.64 -34.32 -2.18
N GLN A 657 -12.26 -34.16 -0.92
CA GLN A 657 -13.11 -34.54 0.21
C GLN A 657 -14.45 -33.81 0.20
N GLY A 658 -14.44 -32.49 0.01
CA GLY A 658 -15.66 -31.68 -0.07
C GLY A 658 -16.52 -32.02 -1.28
N ALA A 659 -15.92 -32.22 -2.45
CA ALA A 659 -16.63 -32.63 -3.66
C ALA A 659 -17.24 -34.04 -3.52
N ASN A 660 -16.54 -34.97 -2.86
CA ASN A 660 -17.06 -36.31 -2.56
C ASN A 660 -18.19 -36.28 -1.52
N GLN A 661 -18.18 -35.35 -0.56
CA GLN A 661 -19.33 -35.16 0.34
C GLN A 661 -20.56 -34.69 -0.45
N ILE A 662 -20.39 -33.73 -1.36
CA ILE A 662 -21.47 -33.28 -2.26
C ILE A 662 -21.95 -34.45 -3.13
N LYS A 663 -21.03 -35.25 -3.67
CA LYS A 663 -21.33 -36.43 -4.51
C LYS A 663 -22.24 -37.45 -3.82
N LYS A 664 -22.13 -37.62 -2.50
CA LYS A 664 -23.00 -38.53 -1.73
C LYS A 664 -24.47 -38.09 -1.71
N ILE A 665 -24.73 -36.79 -1.91
CA ILE A 665 -26.08 -36.20 -1.90
C ILE A 665 -26.57 -35.94 -3.32
N HIS A 666 -25.70 -35.45 -4.20
CA HIS A 666 -25.97 -35.21 -5.62
C HIS A 666 -24.73 -35.61 -6.45
N SER A 667 -24.79 -36.80 -7.02
CA SER A 667 -23.66 -37.45 -7.69
C SER A 667 -23.13 -36.65 -8.87
N ASP A 668 -24.01 -36.12 -9.71
CA ASP A 668 -23.61 -35.37 -10.91
C ASP A 668 -22.86 -34.08 -10.59
N GLU A 669 -23.31 -33.30 -9.60
CA GLU A 669 -22.62 -32.06 -9.21
C GLU A 669 -21.26 -32.33 -8.56
N GLY A 670 -21.19 -33.33 -7.67
CA GLY A 670 -19.92 -33.78 -7.11
C GLY A 670 -18.95 -34.29 -8.17
N GLN A 671 -19.44 -35.04 -9.17
CA GLN A 671 -18.63 -35.54 -10.28
C GLN A 671 -18.15 -34.39 -11.19
N LYS A 672 -19.01 -33.41 -11.50
CA LYS A 672 -18.62 -32.20 -12.25
C LYS A 672 -17.52 -31.42 -11.53
N LEU A 673 -17.59 -31.30 -10.19
CA LEU A 673 -16.53 -30.64 -9.42
C LEU A 673 -15.19 -31.39 -9.58
N VAL A 674 -15.16 -32.71 -9.47
CA VAL A 674 -13.91 -33.48 -9.57
C VAL A 674 -13.39 -33.54 -11.01
N ASP A 675 -14.21 -34.00 -11.95
CA ASP A 675 -13.79 -34.38 -13.31
C ASP A 675 -13.61 -33.19 -14.25
N LEU A 676 -14.41 -32.15 -14.07
CA LEU A 676 -14.34 -30.94 -14.88
C LEU A 676 -13.52 -29.87 -14.15
N LYS A 677 -14.02 -29.37 -13.01
CA LYS A 677 -13.42 -28.20 -12.35
C LYS A 677 -12.08 -28.49 -11.67
N GLY A 678 -11.96 -29.63 -11.00
CA GLY A 678 -10.68 -30.09 -10.42
C GLY A 678 -9.64 -30.35 -11.50
N LYS A 679 -10.05 -30.96 -12.63
CA LYS A 679 -9.15 -31.21 -13.77
C LYS A 679 -8.70 -29.92 -14.47
N GLU A 680 -9.61 -28.98 -14.72
CA GLU A 680 -9.31 -27.64 -15.23
C GLU A 680 -8.30 -26.91 -14.33
N ALA A 681 -8.51 -26.95 -13.01
CA ALA A 681 -7.61 -26.34 -12.03
C ALA A 681 -6.22 -27.00 -12.00
N ARG A 682 -6.15 -28.33 -12.00
CA ARG A 682 -4.86 -29.07 -12.08
C ARG A 682 -4.10 -28.73 -13.36
N GLN A 683 -4.79 -28.67 -14.49
CA GLN A 683 -4.18 -28.30 -15.76
C GLN A 683 -3.66 -26.84 -15.72
N SER A 684 -4.45 -25.92 -15.17
CA SER A 684 -4.05 -24.51 -15.01
C SER A 684 -2.81 -24.35 -14.12
N LEU A 685 -2.75 -25.07 -12.98
CA LEU A 685 -1.57 -25.09 -12.11
C LEU A 685 -0.35 -25.67 -12.82
N LYS A 686 -0.52 -26.73 -13.61
CA LYS A 686 0.56 -27.34 -14.41
C LYS A 686 1.10 -26.38 -15.48
N ASP A 687 0.22 -25.65 -16.16
CA ASP A 687 0.61 -24.70 -17.21
C ASP A 687 1.29 -23.46 -16.63
N VAL A 688 0.87 -22.99 -15.46
CA VAL A 688 1.58 -21.96 -14.72
C VAL A 688 2.95 -22.47 -14.26
N ARG A 689 3.03 -23.68 -13.72
CA ARG A 689 4.32 -24.25 -13.27
C ARG A 689 5.34 -24.32 -14.41
N LYS A 690 4.93 -24.74 -15.61
CA LYS A 690 5.78 -24.66 -16.81
C LYS A 690 6.18 -23.23 -17.16
N SER A 691 5.28 -22.27 -16.97
CA SER A 691 5.57 -20.85 -17.23
C SER A 691 6.59 -20.29 -16.23
N LEU A 692 6.69 -20.85 -15.01
CA LEU A 692 7.71 -20.46 -14.03
C LEU A 692 9.13 -20.86 -14.46
N ASP A 693 9.31 -21.77 -15.43
CA ASP A 693 10.64 -22.12 -15.94
C ASP A 693 11.31 -20.96 -16.68
N SER A 694 10.53 -20.03 -17.25
CA SER A 694 11.05 -18.80 -17.86
C SER A 694 11.19 -17.64 -16.87
N LEU A 695 10.83 -17.81 -15.59
CA LEU A 695 10.99 -16.78 -14.57
C LEU A 695 12.45 -16.72 -14.10
N HIS A 696 13.21 -15.78 -14.66
CA HIS A 696 14.57 -15.48 -14.22
C HIS A 696 14.63 -14.07 -13.63
N LEU A 697 14.88 -13.96 -12.32
CA LEU A 697 15.08 -12.67 -11.63
C LEU A 697 16.56 -12.40 -11.32
N ASP A 698 17.48 -13.24 -11.81
CA ASP A 698 18.91 -13.06 -11.52
C ASP A 698 19.55 -11.94 -12.35
N PHE A 699 18.91 -11.51 -13.44
CA PHE A 699 19.35 -10.36 -14.23
C PHE A 699 19.41 -9.08 -13.38
N VAL A 700 18.60 -8.97 -12.33
CA VAL A 700 18.57 -7.84 -11.38
C VAL A 700 19.94 -7.61 -10.72
N ASN A 701 20.82 -8.62 -10.71
CA ASN A 701 22.19 -8.52 -10.15
C ASN A 701 23.26 -8.14 -11.20
N LYS A 702 22.91 -8.02 -12.49
CA LYS A 702 23.85 -7.58 -13.53
C LYS A 702 24.32 -6.14 -13.28
N ALA A 703 25.42 -5.76 -13.93
CA ALA A 703 25.89 -4.38 -13.89
C ALA A 703 24.85 -3.44 -14.52
N TRP A 704 24.67 -2.24 -13.95
CA TRP A 704 23.72 -1.26 -14.48
C TRP A 704 24.05 -0.85 -15.91
N ALA A 705 25.33 -0.85 -16.29
CA ALA A 705 25.76 -0.62 -17.66
C ALA A 705 25.17 -1.64 -18.65
N ASP A 706 25.00 -2.91 -18.27
CA ASP A 706 24.38 -3.93 -19.13
C ASP A 706 22.85 -3.84 -19.12
N LEU A 707 22.27 -3.50 -17.95
CA LEU A 707 20.84 -3.36 -17.76
C LEU A 707 20.24 -2.15 -18.50
N ASN A 708 21.02 -1.08 -18.61
CA ASN A 708 20.66 0.15 -19.31
C ASN A 708 20.92 0.10 -20.83
N ARG A 709 21.52 -0.96 -21.37
CA ARG A 709 21.65 -1.09 -22.84
C ARG A 709 20.28 -1.22 -23.46
N GLU A 710 20.10 -0.56 -24.59
CA GLU A 710 18.91 -0.72 -25.41
C GLU A 710 18.89 -2.12 -26.01
N SER A 711 17.74 -2.78 -25.90
CA SER A 711 17.45 -4.02 -26.61
C SER A 711 16.98 -3.70 -28.05
N GLY A 712 16.71 -4.73 -28.85
CA GLY A 712 16.29 -4.55 -30.25
C GLY A 712 14.99 -3.74 -30.44
N ASP A 713 14.17 -3.59 -29.39
CA ASP A 713 12.90 -2.85 -29.42
C ASP A 713 13.04 -1.40 -28.90
N GLU A 714 14.25 -0.83 -28.89
CA GLU A 714 14.58 0.50 -28.32
C GLU A 714 14.26 0.64 -26.81
N MET A 715 13.95 -0.47 -26.14
CA MET A 715 13.65 -0.55 -24.71
C MET A 715 14.88 -1.03 -23.92
N PRO A 716 15.18 -0.47 -22.73
CA PRO A 716 16.26 -0.97 -21.88
C PRO A 716 16.09 -2.45 -21.52
N VAL A 717 17.19 -3.21 -21.47
CA VAL A 717 17.19 -4.63 -21.12
C VAL A 717 16.49 -4.89 -19.78
N PHE A 718 16.67 -4.01 -18.78
CA PHE A 718 16.01 -4.19 -17.49
C PHE A 718 14.49 -4.14 -17.59
N GLU A 719 13.95 -3.23 -18.41
CA GLU A 719 12.52 -3.05 -18.55
C GLU A 719 11.89 -4.25 -19.26
N SER A 720 12.49 -4.69 -20.38
CA SER A 720 12.06 -5.87 -21.13
C SER A 720 12.02 -7.13 -20.24
N GLN A 721 13.10 -7.37 -19.47
CA GLN A 721 13.18 -8.53 -18.57
C GLN A 721 12.21 -8.42 -17.38
N MET A 722 12.00 -7.22 -16.83
CA MET A 722 11.01 -7.00 -15.76
C MET A 722 9.58 -7.20 -16.24
N ARG A 723 9.22 -6.70 -17.43
CA ARG A 723 7.90 -6.93 -18.05
C ARG A 723 7.65 -8.42 -18.28
N ALA A 724 8.64 -9.15 -18.79
CA ALA A 724 8.56 -10.60 -18.95
C ALA A 724 8.33 -11.33 -17.62
N ALA A 725 9.11 -10.99 -16.58
CA ALA A 725 8.96 -11.56 -15.25
C ALA A 725 7.59 -11.25 -14.63
N LEU A 726 7.13 -10.00 -14.75
CA LEU A 726 5.80 -9.58 -14.30
C LEU A 726 4.69 -10.35 -14.99
N GLY A 727 4.78 -10.60 -16.30
CA GLY A 727 3.80 -11.41 -17.03
C GLY A 727 3.66 -12.83 -16.47
N VAL A 728 4.79 -13.47 -16.16
CA VAL A 728 4.80 -14.82 -15.55
C VAL A 728 4.24 -14.79 -14.12
N ILE A 729 4.67 -13.83 -13.30
CA ILE A 729 4.21 -13.67 -11.91
C ILE A 729 2.71 -13.37 -11.86
N ALA A 730 2.21 -12.45 -12.68
CA ALA A 730 0.80 -12.08 -12.75
C ALA A 730 -0.07 -13.27 -13.17
N LYS A 731 0.39 -14.05 -14.16
CA LYS A 731 -0.26 -15.31 -14.54
C LYS A 731 -0.32 -16.29 -13.37
N ALA A 732 0.78 -16.46 -12.63
CA ALA A 732 0.82 -17.35 -11.47
C ALA A 732 -0.12 -16.91 -10.34
N LYS A 733 -0.09 -15.61 -9.98
CA LYS A 733 -1.00 -15.04 -8.97
C LYS A 733 -2.46 -15.22 -9.36
N ARG A 734 -2.84 -14.87 -10.60
CA ARG A 734 -4.23 -15.00 -11.08
C ARG A 734 -4.71 -16.44 -11.01
N THR A 735 -3.88 -17.41 -11.41
CA THR A 735 -4.23 -18.83 -11.32
C THR A 735 -4.37 -19.28 -9.87
N LEU A 736 -3.48 -18.86 -8.97
CA LEU A 736 -3.59 -19.19 -7.55
C LEU A 736 -4.87 -18.61 -6.94
N GLU A 737 -5.20 -17.34 -7.18
CA GLU A 737 -6.43 -16.69 -6.71
C GLU A 737 -7.71 -17.39 -7.22
N GLN A 738 -7.67 -17.88 -8.46
CA GLN A 738 -8.76 -18.63 -9.08
C GLN A 738 -8.90 -20.06 -8.55
N VAL A 739 -7.79 -20.71 -8.18
CA VAL A 739 -7.80 -22.10 -7.71
C VAL A 739 -7.97 -22.17 -6.19
N TYR A 740 -7.03 -21.59 -5.43
CA TYR A 740 -6.99 -21.67 -3.99
C TYR A 740 -6.28 -20.47 -3.35
N ASP A 741 -7.06 -19.65 -2.64
CA ASP A 741 -6.58 -18.60 -1.76
C ASP A 741 -6.82 -19.05 -0.30
N PRO A 742 -5.76 -19.41 0.46
CA PRO A 742 -5.91 -19.98 1.80
C PRO A 742 -6.53 -19.01 2.79
N ASP A 743 -6.14 -17.73 2.73
CA ASP A 743 -6.61 -16.71 3.65
C ASP A 743 -8.10 -16.47 3.44
N ARG A 744 -8.50 -16.21 2.19
CA ARG A 744 -9.92 -15.98 1.84
C ARG A 744 -10.76 -17.24 2.05
N PHE A 745 -10.25 -18.42 1.71
CA PHE A 745 -10.98 -19.68 1.91
C PHE A 745 -11.28 -19.93 3.40
N SER A 746 -10.35 -19.60 4.30
CA SER A 746 -10.52 -19.83 5.74
C SER A 746 -11.62 -18.95 6.34
N THR A 747 -11.70 -17.67 5.93
CA THR A 747 -12.62 -16.68 6.50
C THR A 747 -13.95 -16.56 5.77
N PHE A 748 -14.08 -17.10 4.56
CA PHE A 748 -15.28 -16.93 3.74
C PHE A 748 -16.51 -17.68 4.32
N PRO A 749 -17.59 -16.95 4.67
CA PRO A 749 -18.80 -17.57 5.21
C PRO A 749 -19.73 -18.04 4.10
N TYR A 750 -20.46 -19.13 4.36
CA TYR A 750 -21.63 -19.51 3.58
C TYR A 750 -22.86 -18.76 4.12
N THR A 751 -23.55 -18.03 3.25
CA THR A 751 -24.81 -17.30 3.55
C THR A 751 -25.79 -17.39 2.37
N PRO A 752 -27.09 -17.09 2.59
CA PRO A 752 -28.08 -17.07 1.51
C PRO A 752 -27.71 -16.11 0.37
N ASP A 753 -27.15 -14.95 0.70
CA ASP A 753 -26.70 -13.97 -0.30
C ASP A 753 -25.56 -14.51 -1.16
N THR A 754 -24.58 -15.21 -0.55
CA THR A 754 -23.48 -15.83 -1.31
C THR A 754 -23.95 -16.98 -2.19
N LEU A 755 -25.03 -17.67 -1.80
CA LEU A 755 -25.67 -18.70 -2.64
C LEU A 755 -26.36 -18.06 -3.85
N HIS A 756 -27.06 -16.95 -3.66
CA HIS A 756 -27.68 -16.21 -4.75
C HIS A 756 -26.63 -15.65 -5.73
N GLU A 757 -25.56 -15.06 -5.20
CA GLU A 757 -24.41 -14.61 -5.98
C GLU A 757 -23.81 -15.77 -6.81
N PHE A 758 -23.62 -16.93 -6.18
CA PHE A 758 -23.13 -18.13 -6.87
C PHE A 758 -24.08 -18.55 -8.00
N GLN A 759 -25.39 -18.59 -7.79
CA GLN A 759 -26.34 -18.96 -8.84
C GLN A 759 -26.28 -18.05 -10.07
N GLN A 760 -26.04 -16.75 -9.86
CA GLN A 760 -25.89 -15.77 -10.95
C GLN A 760 -24.54 -15.91 -11.68
N LEU A 761 -23.46 -16.20 -10.94
CA LEU A 761 -22.09 -16.15 -11.47
C LEU A 761 -21.49 -17.52 -11.78
N GLN A 762 -22.12 -18.64 -11.42
CA GLN A 762 -21.56 -19.98 -11.57
C GLN A 762 -21.23 -20.38 -13.03
N GLY A 763 -21.87 -19.74 -14.02
CA GLY A 763 -21.59 -19.95 -15.44
C GLY A 763 -20.39 -19.15 -15.97
N THR A 764 -19.84 -18.23 -15.18
CA THR A 764 -18.67 -17.43 -15.57
C THR A 764 -17.38 -18.21 -15.32
N SER A 765 -16.39 -18.01 -16.20
CA SER A 765 -15.04 -18.57 -16.03
C SER A 765 -14.24 -17.91 -14.90
N GLU A 766 -14.75 -16.82 -14.33
CA GLU A 766 -14.05 -16.01 -13.32
C GLU A 766 -14.39 -16.37 -11.87
N TYR A 767 -15.37 -17.25 -11.64
CA TYR A 767 -15.77 -17.63 -10.28
C TYR A 767 -14.77 -18.64 -9.66
N PRO A 768 -14.05 -18.27 -8.58
CA PRO A 768 -12.96 -19.11 -8.06
C PRO A 768 -13.41 -20.49 -7.57
N LEU A 769 -12.56 -21.50 -7.76
CA LEU A 769 -12.84 -22.89 -7.40
C LEU A 769 -13.05 -23.06 -5.89
N TRP A 770 -12.18 -22.47 -5.07
CA TRP A 770 -12.30 -22.50 -3.61
C TRP A 770 -13.61 -21.89 -3.11
N LYS A 771 -14.09 -20.80 -3.75
CA LYS A 771 -15.35 -20.12 -3.41
C LYS A 771 -16.53 -21.00 -3.79
N ARG A 772 -16.49 -21.64 -4.97
CA ARG A 772 -17.50 -22.61 -5.43
C ARG A 772 -17.64 -23.77 -4.44
N LEU A 773 -16.54 -24.37 -4.01
CA LEU A 773 -16.56 -25.46 -3.04
C LEU A 773 -17.19 -25.01 -1.70
N LYS A 774 -16.84 -23.82 -1.21
CA LYS A 774 -17.40 -23.30 0.05
C LYS A 774 -18.92 -23.10 -0.01
N VAL A 775 -19.42 -22.47 -1.06
CA VAL A 775 -20.85 -22.19 -1.21
C VAL A 775 -21.64 -23.49 -1.39
N LEU A 776 -21.21 -24.37 -2.31
CA LEU A 776 -21.89 -25.65 -2.54
C LEU A 776 -21.77 -26.57 -1.32
N GLY A 777 -20.58 -26.67 -0.71
CA GLY A 777 -20.38 -27.49 0.48
C GLY A 777 -21.20 -27.01 1.68
N GLY A 778 -21.40 -25.70 1.83
CA GLY A 778 -22.33 -25.13 2.81
C GLY A 778 -23.78 -25.51 2.52
N PHE A 779 -24.24 -25.27 1.28
CA PHE A 779 -25.60 -25.59 0.86
C PHE A 779 -25.95 -27.07 1.01
N TYR A 780 -25.12 -27.99 0.49
CA TYR A 780 -25.40 -29.43 0.56
C TYR A 780 -25.35 -29.96 2.01
N ARG A 781 -24.55 -29.35 2.89
CA ARG A 781 -24.55 -29.71 4.31
C ARG A 781 -25.82 -29.24 5.03
N GLU A 782 -26.29 -28.02 4.76
CA GLU A 782 -27.59 -27.54 5.28
C GLU A 782 -28.73 -28.42 4.77
N LEU A 783 -28.75 -28.71 3.46
CA LEU A 783 -29.73 -29.56 2.80
C LEU A 783 -29.79 -30.96 3.44
N ASP A 784 -28.65 -31.63 3.61
CA ASP A 784 -28.60 -32.98 4.20
C ASP A 784 -29.03 -32.99 5.66
N ALA A 785 -28.60 -31.98 6.44
CA ALA A 785 -28.99 -31.86 7.84
C ALA A 785 -30.51 -31.64 8.00
N GLU A 786 -31.08 -30.68 7.27
CA GLU A 786 -32.53 -30.40 7.33
C GLU A 786 -33.35 -31.56 6.77
N ARG A 787 -32.91 -32.19 5.66
CA ARG A 787 -33.55 -33.39 5.11
C ARG A 787 -33.65 -34.50 6.15
N ASN A 788 -32.55 -34.84 6.81
CA ASN A 788 -32.51 -35.93 7.79
C ASN A 788 -33.38 -35.63 9.01
N GLU A 789 -33.40 -34.39 9.46
CA GLU A 789 -34.29 -33.96 10.56
C GLU A 789 -35.76 -34.05 10.16
N LEU A 790 -36.14 -33.59 8.97
CA LEU A 790 -37.52 -33.68 8.48
C LEU A 790 -37.97 -35.14 8.27
N LEU A 791 -37.11 -36.01 7.73
CA LEU A 791 -37.40 -37.44 7.58
C LEU A 791 -37.65 -38.11 8.94
N LYS A 792 -36.85 -37.76 9.95
CA LYS A 792 -37.06 -38.22 11.32
C LYS A 792 -38.39 -37.73 11.88
N GLN A 793 -38.72 -36.45 11.69
CA GLN A 793 -40.00 -35.89 12.13
C GLN A 793 -41.20 -36.59 11.48
N ILE A 794 -41.15 -36.88 10.18
CA ILE A 794 -42.20 -37.65 9.48
C ILE A 794 -42.39 -39.03 10.10
N LYS A 795 -41.29 -39.72 10.40
CA LYS A 795 -41.32 -41.04 11.04
C LYS A 795 -41.94 -40.98 12.44
N ASP A 796 -41.56 -39.99 13.24
CA ASP A 796 -42.07 -39.80 14.60
C ASP A 796 -43.57 -39.47 14.59
N ILE A 797 -44.04 -38.63 13.65
CA ILE A 797 -45.47 -38.32 13.46
C ILE A 797 -46.27 -39.58 13.12
N ARG A 798 -45.78 -40.40 12.20
CA ARG A 798 -46.47 -41.66 11.83
C ARG A 798 -46.54 -42.63 13.00
N ALA A 799 -45.47 -42.76 13.77
CA ALA A 799 -45.43 -43.63 14.95
C ALA A 799 -46.41 -43.17 16.04
N ASP A 800 -46.56 -41.86 16.26
CA ASP A 800 -47.53 -41.30 17.20
C ASP A 800 -48.97 -41.62 16.77
N VAL A 801 -49.29 -41.43 15.48
CA VAL A 801 -50.62 -41.72 14.92
C VAL A 801 -50.96 -43.22 15.02
N ASP A 802 -50.00 -44.09 14.69
CA ASP A 802 -50.19 -45.55 14.77
C ASP A 802 -50.34 -46.05 16.21
N ALA A 803 -49.74 -45.38 17.19
CA ALA A 803 -49.91 -45.72 18.60
C ALA A 803 -51.28 -45.30 19.17
N ARG A 804 -51.86 -44.21 18.66
CA ARG A 804 -53.13 -43.64 19.18
C ARG A 804 -54.38 -44.24 18.56
N ILE A 805 -54.30 -44.72 17.32
CA ILE A 805 -55.46 -45.26 16.58
C ILE A 805 -55.43 -46.79 16.62
N PRO A 806 -56.32 -47.45 17.38
CA PRO A 806 -56.41 -48.91 17.37
C PRO A 806 -57.01 -49.44 16.06
N ASP A 807 -56.66 -50.68 15.73
CA ASP A 807 -57.31 -51.42 14.65
C ASP A 807 -58.71 -51.88 15.05
N LEU A 808 -59.60 -51.98 14.06
CA LEU A 808 -60.94 -52.53 14.20
C LEU A 808 -60.87 -54.03 14.51
N ALA A 809 -61.56 -54.47 15.55
CA ALA A 809 -61.55 -55.85 16.01
C ALA A 809 -62.44 -56.77 15.15
N ASP A 810 -63.58 -56.25 14.68
CA ASP A 810 -64.66 -57.01 14.04
C ASP A 810 -65.18 -56.29 12.77
N GLY A 811 -65.89 -57.01 11.89
CA GLY A 811 -66.51 -56.48 10.67
C GLY A 811 -65.70 -56.66 9.38
N PRO A 812 -66.21 -56.18 8.22
CA PRO A 812 -65.55 -56.34 6.91
C PRO A 812 -64.20 -55.61 6.82
N ASP A 813 -63.93 -54.73 7.78
CA ASP A 813 -62.72 -53.91 7.89
C ASP A 813 -61.82 -54.33 9.06
N ALA A 814 -62.01 -55.51 9.64
CA ALA A 814 -61.20 -56.02 10.75
C ALA A 814 -59.69 -56.02 10.42
N GLY A 815 -58.87 -55.56 11.36
CA GLY A 815 -57.42 -55.39 11.19
C GLY A 815 -56.99 -54.13 10.43
N ARG A 816 -57.92 -53.20 10.16
CA ARG A 816 -57.62 -51.86 9.63
C ARG A 816 -57.83 -50.78 10.70
N PRO A 817 -57.14 -49.62 10.63
CA PRO A 817 -57.26 -48.57 11.64
C PRO A 817 -58.69 -48.02 11.75
N ALA A 818 -59.17 -47.76 12.97
CA ALA A 818 -60.53 -47.26 13.20
C ALA A 818 -60.78 -45.86 12.60
N LEU A 819 -59.75 -45.01 12.55
CA LEU A 819 -59.75 -43.72 11.88
C LEU A 819 -58.92 -43.81 10.58
N PRO A 820 -59.36 -43.26 9.43
CA PRO A 820 -58.68 -43.40 8.14
C PRO A 820 -57.34 -42.66 8.11
N THR A 821 -56.26 -43.36 8.46
CA THR A 821 -54.90 -42.80 8.54
C THR A 821 -54.29 -42.46 7.18
N GLN A 822 -54.83 -42.99 6.07
CA GLN A 822 -54.28 -42.70 4.74
C GLN A 822 -54.31 -41.21 4.37
N ALA A 823 -55.26 -40.44 4.92
CA ALA A 823 -55.37 -39.00 4.70
C ALA A 823 -54.12 -38.21 5.16
N LEU A 824 -53.37 -38.75 6.13
CA LEU A 824 -52.09 -38.22 6.56
C LEU A 824 -50.91 -39.03 6.02
N LYS A 825 -50.99 -40.37 6.05
CA LYS A 825 -49.87 -41.24 5.68
C LYS A 825 -49.45 -41.06 4.21
N MET A 826 -50.39 -40.88 3.28
CA MET A 826 -50.09 -40.72 1.85
C MET A 826 -49.36 -39.40 1.53
N PRO A 827 -49.82 -38.21 1.96
CA PRO A 827 -49.02 -36.99 1.80
C PRO A 827 -47.66 -37.04 2.50
N LEU A 828 -47.59 -37.62 3.71
CA LEU A 828 -46.31 -37.81 4.40
C LEU A 828 -45.37 -38.74 3.64
N GLU A 829 -45.92 -39.76 2.94
CA GLU A 829 -45.13 -40.64 2.05
C GLU A 829 -44.63 -39.89 0.83
N MET A 830 -45.44 -38.98 0.28
CA MET A 830 -45.02 -38.14 -0.83
C MET A 830 -43.87 -37.20 -0.41
N LEU A 831 -43.95 -36.58 0.79
CA LEU A 831 -42.89 -35.75 1.34
C LEU A 831 -41.64 -36.57 1.70
N GLU A 832 -41.82 -37.77 2.24
CA GLU A 832 -40.72 -38.71 2.52
C GLU A 832 -40.01 -39.11 1.22
N GLN A 833 -40.74 -39.48 0.16
CA GLN A 833 -40.16 -39.78 -1.15
C GLN A 833 -39.51 -38.54 -1.80
N GLU A 834 -40.01 -37.33 -1.52
CA GLU A 834 -39.39 -36.07 -1.95
C GLU A 834 -38.07 -35.78 -1.25
N LEU A 835 -38.01 -36.03 0.05
CA LEU A 835 -36.81 -35.83 0.86
C LEU A 835 -35.80 -36.96 0.63
N ASP A 836 -36.25 -38.21 0.49
CA ASP A 836 -35.43 -39.41 0.32
C ASP A 836 -35.04 -39.68 -1.15
N PHE A 837 -34.66 -38.64 -1.86
CA PHE A 837 -34.21 -38.76 -3.25
C PHE A 837 -32.84 -39.44 -3.34
N ASP A 838 -32.65 -40.20 -4.41
CA ASP A 838 -31.38 -40.87 -4.73
C ASP A 838 -30.35 -39.85 -5.26
N SER A 839 -29.14 -39.95 -4.72
CA SER A 839 -27.99 -39.15 -5.14
C SER A 839 -27.69 -39.22 -6.65
N LEU A 840 -27.96 -40.35 -7.31
CA LEU A 840 -27.70 -40.53 -8.75
C LEU A 840 -28.78 -39.88 -9.62
N ARG A 841 -30.01 -39.80 -9.13
CA ARG A 841 -31.16 -39.23 -9.85
C ARG A 841 -32.09 -38.50 -8.89
N PRO A 842 -31.70 -37.29 -8.44
CA PRO A 842 -32.51 -36.52 -7.50
C PRO A 842 -33.86 -36.11 -8.11
N ASN A 843 -33.88 -35.86 -9.42
CA ASN A 843 -35.02 -35.37 -10.20
C ASN A 843 -36.02 -36.47 -10.58
N LYS A 844 -36.49 -37.23 -9.59
CA LYS A 844 -37.52 -38.25 -9.80
C LYS A 844 -38.91 -37.65 -9.63
N THR A 845 -39.82 -37.93 -10.57
CA THR A 845 -41.25 -37.65 -10.36
C THR A 845 -41.78 -38.55 -9.26
N ILE A 846 -42.34 -37.94 -8.21
CA ILE A 846 -42.93 -38.64 -7.07
C ILE A 846 -44.43 -38.72 -7.31
N ALA A 847 -45.00 -39.91 -7.18
CA ALA A 847 -46.43 -40.15 -7.37
C ALA A 847 -46.96 -41.07 -6.25
N VAL A 848 -47.90 -40.57 -5.46
CA VAL A 848 -48.54 -41.29 -4.34
C VAL A 848 -50.04 -40.93 -4.32
N GLY A 849 -50.93 -41.93 -4.28
CA GLY A 849 -52.38 -41.72 -4.10
C GLY A 849 -52.99 -40.72 -5.09
N GLY A 850 -52.78 -40.92 -6.41
CA GLY A 850 -53.33 -40.05 -7.47
C GLY A 850 -52.71 -38.65 -7.60
N SER A 851 -51.83 -38.24 -6.68
CA SER A 851 -51.12 -36.96 -6.70
C SER A 851 -49.69 -37.14 -7.22
N SER A 852 -49.15 -36.15 -7.92
CA SER A 852 -47.75 -36.18 -8.37
C SER A 852 -47.03 -34.84 -8.21
N ILE A 853 -45.77 -34.88 -7.77
CA ILE A 853 -44.85 -33.74 -7.70
C ILE A 853 -43.68 -34.02 -8.64
N SER A 854 -43.49 -33.16 -9.63
CA SER A 854 -42.40 -33.24 -10.61
C SER A 854 -41.46 -32.03 -10.47
N ILE A 855 -41.58 -31.03 -11.34
CA ILE A 855 -40.67 -29.88 -11.48
C ILE A 855 -40.58 -29.03 -10.19
N ARG A 856 -41.62 -29.09 -9.34
CA ARG A 856 -41.65 -28.35 -8.06
C ARG A 856 -40.89 -29.04 -6.93
N SER A 857 -40.51 -30.30 -7.08
CA SER A 857 -39.83 -31.04 -6.02
C SER A 857 -38.43 -30.52 -5.73
N LEU A 858 -37.97 -30.76 -4.51
CA LEU A 858 -36.62 -30.47 -4.06
C LEU A 858 -35.54 -30.98 -5.01
N GLY A 859 -35.63 -32.25 -5.43
CA GLY A 859 -34.63 -32.89 -6.29
C GLY A 859 -34.51 -32.27 -7.69
N TYR A 860 -35.63 -31.87 -8.31
CA TYR A 860 -35.60 -31.15 -9.60
C TYR A 860 -34.94 -29.77 -9.47
N LYS A 861 -35.24 -29.02 -8.40
CA LYS A 861 -34.63 -27.70 -8.16
C LYS A 861 -33.12 -27.79 -7.96
N ILE A 862 -32.65 -28.83 -7.29
CA ILE A 862 -31.21 -29.10 -7.12
C ILE A 862 -30.54 -29.39 -8.47
N VAL A 863 -31.13 -30.26 -9.30
CA VAL A 863 -30.59 -30.63 -10.61
C VAL A 863 -30.57 -29.43 -11.58
N ASP A 864 -31.58 -28.56 -11.53
CA ASP A 864 -31.66 -27.34 -12.34
C ASP A 864 -30.73 -26.21 -11.85
N GLY A 865 -29.97 -26.42 -10.77
CA GLY A 865 -29.11 -25.39 -10.17
C GLY A 865 -29.88 -24.25 -9.49
N LYS A 866 -31.17 -24.48 -9.16
CA LYS A 866 -32.08 -23.57 -8.47
C LYS A 866 -31.96 -23.73 -6.95
N TYR A 867 -30.74 -23.60 -6.42
CA TYR A 867 -30.41 -23.82 -5.01
C TYR A 867 -31.22 -22.95 -4.02
N ALA A 868 -31.45 -21.66 -4.31
CA ALA A 868 -32.32 -20.83 -3.47
C ALA A 868 -33.74 -21.38 -3.40
N GLU A 869 -34.34 -21.72 -4.54
CA GLU A 869 -35.69 -22.30 -4.56
C GLU A 869 -35.75 -23.69 -3.88
N ALA A 870 -34.67 -24.47 -3.96
CA ALA A 870 -34.56 -25.77 -3.27
C ALA A 870 -34.59 -25.58 -1.75
N ARG A 871 -33.91 -24.54 -1.25
CA ARG A 871 -33.94 -24.15 0.15
C ARG A 871 -35.32 -23.66 0.58
N ASP A 872 -35.98 -22.85 -0.24
CA ASP A 872 -37.35 -22.41 0.03
C ASP A 872 -38.32 -23.61 0.10
N ARG A 873 -38.16 -24.59 -0.80
CA ARG A 873 -38.95 -25.82 -0.77
C ARG A 873 -38.75 -26.63 0.51
N LEU A 874 -37.53 -26.74 1.03
CA LEU A 874 -37.30 -27.37 2.34
C LEU A 874 -38.04 -26.65 3.47
N MET A 875 -38.06 -25.31 3.46
CA MET A 875 -38.80 -24.52 4.44
C MET A 875 -40.31 -24.70 4.30
N GLU A 876 -40.83 -24.83 3.08
CA GLU A 876 -42.24 -25.17 2.85
C GLU A 876 -42.59 -26.55 3.43
N ILE A 877 -41.75 -27.57 3.23
CA ILE A 877 -41.96 -28.91 3.80
C ILE A 877 -41.93 -28.85 5.33
N LYS A 878 -40.98 -28.10 5.89
CA LYS A 878 -40.91 -27.87 7.34
C LYS A 878 -42.17 -27.21 7.89
N ALA A 879 -42.73 -26.24 7.17
CA ALA A 879 -43.98 -25.57 7.52
C ALA A 879 -45.18 -26.55 7.43
N GLU A 880 -45.25 -27.39 6.39
CA GLU A 880 -46.29 -28.43 6.25
C GLU A 880 -46.35 -29.38 7.46
N LEU A 881 -45.20 -29.68 8.08
CA LEU A 881 -45.11 -30.56 9.24
C LEU A 881 -45.43 -29.87 10.57
N ASN A 882 -45.15 -28.57 10.72
CA ASN A 882 -45.15 -27.89 12.01
C ASN A 882 -46.25 -26.84 12.20
N ASP A 883 -46.67 -26.15 11.13
CA ASP A 883 -47.45 -24.92 11.26
C ASP A 883 -48.96 -25.17 11.49
N PRO A 884 -49.63 -24.30 12.26
CA PRO A 884 -51.09 -24.35 12.41
C PRO A 884 -51.82 -24.17 11.06
N GLY A 885 -52.90 -24.91 10.86
CA GLY A 885 -53.69 -24.86 9.62
C GLY A 885 -53.12 -25.70 8.47
N LYS A 886 -51.96 -26.34 8.66
CA LYS A 886 -51.35 -27.28 7.72
C LYS A 886 -51.73 -28.73 7.99
N LEU A 887 -51.39 -29.60 7.04
CA LEU A 887 -51.81 -30.99 6.99
C LEU A 887 -51.68 -31.74 8.33
N VAL A 888 -50.47 -31.77 8.91
CA VAL A 888 -50.20 -32.55 10.13
C VAL A 888 -51.03 -32.02 11.30
N LYS A 889 -50.98 -30.70 11.54
CA LYS A 889 -51.76 -30.09 12.64
C LYS A 889 -53.26 -30.27 12.47
N ASN A 890 -53.78 -30.15 11.24
CA ASN A 890 -55.20 -30.37 10.96
C ASN A 890 -55.61 -31.82 11.23
N PHE A 891 -54.82 -32.81 10.80
CA PHE A 891 -55.10 -34.21 11.06
C PHE A 891 -55.01 -34.55 12.56
N MET A 892 -53.99 -34.05 13.26
CA MET A 892 -53.86 -34.27 14.71
C MET A 892 -55.04 -33.66 15.48
N GLY A 893 -55.56 -32.50 15.05
CA GLY A 893 -56.80 -31.93 15.60
C GLY A 893 -58.04 -32.80 15.32
N CYS A 894 -58.11 -33.47 14.17
CA CYS A 894 -59.17 -34.45 13.88
C CYS A 894 -59.07 -35.67 14.80
N LEU A 895 -57.85 -36.19 14.99
CA LEU A 895 -57.58 -37.31 15.88
C LEU A 895 -58.04 -37.02 17.31
N GLU A 896 -57.68 -35.85 17.85
CA GLU A 896 -58.15 -35.41 19.17
C GLU A 896 -59.68 -35.25 19.23
N SER A 897 -60.30 -34.72 18.17
CA SER A 897 -61.75 -34.58 18.07
C SER A 897 -62.46 -35.94 18.06
N TRP A 898 -61.91 -36.90 17.33
CA TRP A 898 -62.43 -38.28 17.28
C TRP A 898 -62.27 -39.02 18.62
N GLU A 899 -61.11 -38.89 19.28
CA GLU A 899 -60.89 -39.47 20.62
C GLU A 899 -61.92 -38.93 21.63
N ASN A 900 -62.19 -37.62 21.59
CA ASN A 900 -63.22 -36.98 22.41
C ASN A 900 -64.64 -37.48 22.05
N LEU A 901 -64.96 -37.59 20.76
CA LEU A 901 -66.24 -38.12 20.29
C LEU A 901 -66.46 -39.55 20.78
N LYS A 902 -65.44 -40.42 20.67
CA LYS A 902 -65.47 -41.80 21.16
C LYS A 902 -65.76 -41.88 22.66
N GLN A 903 -65.14 -41.02 23.48
CA GLN A 903 -65.45 -40.97 24.90
C GLN A 903 -66.91 -40.55 25.16
N ARG A 904 -67.41 -39.53 24.45
CA ARG A 904 -68.80 -39.08 24.62
C ARG A 904 -69.82 -40.14 24.17
N VAL A 905 -69.57 -40.83 23.06
CA VAL A 905 -70.42 -41.94 22.59
C VAL A 905 -70.46 -43.07 23.63
N LYS A 906 -69.31 -43.42 24.22
CA LYS A 906 -69.25 -44.41 25.29
C LYS A 906 -70.13 -44.03 26.48
N VAL A 907 -70.09 -42.77 26.93
CA VAL A 907 -70.94 -42.27 28.03
C VAL A 907 -72.43 -42.45 27.69
N VAL A 908 -72.84 -42.07 26.48
CA VAL A 908 -74.22 -42.22 26.01
C VAL A 908 -74.63 -43.70 25.95
N LYS A 909 -73.76 -44.57 25.43
CA LYS A 909 -74.02 -46.02 25.34
C LYS A 909 -74.14 -46.66 26.72
N ASP A 910 -73.27 -46.30 27.66
CA ASP A 910 -73.32 -46.79 29.05
C ASP A 910 -74.59 -46.29 29.77
N GLY A 911 -74.96 -45.02 29.56
CA GLY A 911 -76.22 -44.44 30.08
C GLY A 911 -77.46 -45.13 29.51
N LEU A 912 -77.45 -45.47 28.22
CA LEU A 912 -78.57 -46.16 27.57
C LEU A 912 -78.69 -47.63 28.01
N LYS A 913 -77.58 -48.33 28.21
CA LYS A 913 -77.57 -49.69 28.80
C LYS A 913 -78.15 -49.69 30.21
N ALA A 914 -77.87 -48.66 31.01
CA ALA A 914 -78.51 -48.52 32.32
C ALA A 914 -80.04 -48.40 32.21
N GLN A 915 -80.56 -47.72 31.18
CA GLN A 915 -82.00 -47.67 30.92
C GLN A 915 -82.56 -49.01 30.42
N GLU A 916 -81.83 -49.72 29.56
CA GLU A 916 -82.21 -51.06 29.10
C GLU A 916 -82.34 -52.04 30.27
N VAL A 917 -81.38 -52.03 31.19
CA VAL A 917 -81.43 -52.84 32.42
C VAL A 917 -82.62 -52.45 33.30
N PHE A 918 -82.89 -51.15 33.45
CA PHE A 918 -84.01 -50.67 34.26
C PHE A 918 -85.37 -51.12 33.69
N TYR A 919 -85.57 -51.05 32.37
CA TYR A 919 -86.81 -51.44 31.69
C TYR A 919 -86.90 -52.94 31.35
N ALA A 920 -85.91 -53.75 31.70
CA ALA A 920 -85.85 -55.17 31.33
C ALA A 920 -87.07 -55.96 31.85
N ASP A 921 -87.55 -55.62 33.05
CA ASP A 921 -88.70 -56.26 33.70
C ASP A 921 -90.04 -55.55 33.42
N ALA A 922 -90.07 -54.53 32.55
CA ALA A 922 -91.29 -53.83 32.17
C ALA A 922 -92.18 -54.66 31.22
N PRO A 923 -93.51 -54.44 31.23
CA PRO A 923 -94.43 -54.98 30.23
C PRO A 923 -94.09 -54.56 28.79
N ASP A 924 -94.44 -55.39 27.80
CA ASP A 924 -94.08 -55.17 26.38
C ASP A 924 -94.69 -53.90 25.77
N ASP A 925 -95.89 -53.50 26.23
CA ASP A 925 -96.54 -52.26 25.83
C ASP A 925 -95.78 -51.02 26.33
N VAL A 926 -95.22 -51.08 27.55
CA VAL A 926 -94.38 -50.03 28.14
C VAL A 926 -93.05 -49.94 27.40
N LYS A 927 -92.40 -51.08 27.14
CA LYS A 927 -91.16 -51.15 26.36
C LYS A 927 -91.33 -50.56 24.95
N THR A 928 -92.51 -50.72 24.36
CA THR A 928 -92.83 -50.14 23.04
C THR A 928 -93.08 -48.63 23.11
N ARG A 929 -93.80 -48.15 24.13
CA ARG A 929 -94.19 -46.73 24.27
C ARG A 929 -93.03 -45.81 24.66
N THR A 930 -92.02 -46.31 25.37
CA THR A 930 -90.86 -45.52 25.81
C THR A 930 -89.93 -45.10 24.67
N GLY A 931 -90.06 -45.71 23.48
CA GLY A 931 -89.17 -45.43 22.35
C GLY A 931 -87.72 -45.89 22.57
N LEU A 932 -87.45 -46.61 23.66
CA LEU A 932 -86.10 -47.05 24.06
C LEU A 932 -85.42 -47.87 22.96
N LYS A 933 -86.16 -48.76 22.29
CA LYS A 933 -85.64 -49.57 21.17
C LYS A 933 -85.18 -48.71 19.98
N ALA A 934 -85.91 -47.65 19.66
CA ALA A 934 -85.54 -46.75 18.57
C ALA A 934 -84.33 -45.86 18.95
N LEU A 935 -84.16 -45.54 20.24
CA LEU A 935 -82.99 -44.83 20.74
C LEU A 935 -81.75 -45.75 20.80
N LEU A 936 -81.92 -47.03 21.18
CA LEU A 936 -80.91 -48.08 21.12
C LEU A 936 -80.35 -48.21 19.71
N THR A 937 -81.21 -48.39 18.71
CA THR A 937 -80.75 -48.46 17.30
C THR A 937 -79.97 -47.23 16.89
N LYS A 938 -80.40 -46.01 17.24
CA LYS A 938 -79.70 -44.78 16.86
C LYS A 938 -78.35 -44.57 17.56
N VAL A 939 -78.22 -45.02 18.80
CA VAL A 939 -76.96 -44.96 19.55
C VAL A 939 -76.02 -46.07 19.10
N ASP A 940 -76.54 -47.25 18.78
CA ASP A 940 -75.75 -48.32 18.16
C ASP A 940 -75.28 -47.91 16.76
N ASP A 941 -76.12 -47.28 15.92
CA ASP A 941 -75.70 -46.73 14.62
C ASP A 941 -74.57 -45.68 14.78
N LEU A 942 -74.64 -44.82 15.81
CA LEU A 942 -73.59 -43.83 16.11
C LEU A 942 -72.32 -44.50 16.64
N ASP A 943 -72.45 -45.52 17.48
CA ASP A 943 -71.32 -46.30 17.98
C ASP A 943 -70.65 -47.08 16.84
N ASP A 944 -71.42 -47.63 15.92
CA ASP A 944 -70.90 -48.31 14.73
C ASP A 944 -70.18 -47.31 13.80
N GLU A 945 -70.73 -46.12 13.60
CA GLU A 945 -70.07 -45.06 12.81
C GLU A 945 -68.72 -44.63 13.40
N VAL A 946 -68.61 -44.52 14.73
CA VAL A 946 -67.40 -44.01 15.41
C VAL A 946 -66.39 -45.11 15.75
N ASN A 947 -66.86 -46.31 16.14
CA ASN A 947 -66.05 -47.40 16.67
C ASN A 947 -65.98 -48.65 15.78
N ALA A 948 -66.93 -48.86 14.86
CA ALA A 948 -66.95 -50.01 13.95
C ALA A 948 -66.53 -49.67 12.49
N GLY A 949 -66.04 -48.45 12.27
CA GLY A 949 -65.39 -48.07 11.01
C GLY A 949 -66.26 -47.28 10.01
N GLY A 950 -67.42 -46.75 10.38
CA GLY A 950 -68.27 -45.97 9.46
C GLY A 950 -67.61 -44.67 8.97
N ILE A 951 -66.93 -43.91 9.84
CA ILE A 951 -66.13 -42.74 9.44
C ILE A 951 -65.07 -43.13 8.40
N ARG A 952 -64.46 -44.30 8.58
CA ARG A 952 -63.44 -44.82 7.65
C ARG A 952 -64.04 -45.17 6.29
N GLN A 953 -65.18 -45.88 6.24
CA GLN A 953 -65.82 -46.25 4.98
C GLN A 953 -66.14 -45.03 4.11
N ARG A 954 -66.64 -43.94 4.69
CA ARG A 954 -66.95 -42.70 3.95
C ARG A 954 -65.70 -42.01 3.37
N VAL A 955 -64.58 -42.06 4.09
CA VAL A 955 -63.31 -41.52 3.61
C VAL A 955 -62.65 -42.45 2.58
N ASP A 956 -62.77 -43.77 2.73
CA ASP A 956 -62.31 -44.78 1.76
C ASP A 956 -63.11 -44.66 0.44
N GLU A 957 -64.42 -44.39 0.48
CA GLU A 957 -65.25 -44.11 -0.71
C GLU A 957 -64.80 -42.83 -1.42
N ALA A 958 -64.46 -41.79 -0.66
CA ALA A 958 -63.91 -40.56 -1.21
C ALA A 958 -62.57 -40.76 -1.90
N ASP A 959 -61.70 -41.59 -1.34
CA ASP A 959 -60.40 -41.99 -1.90
C ASP A 959 -60.60 -42.82 -3.18
N ALA A 960 -61.47 -43.83 -3.16
CA ALA A 960 -61.83 -44.63 -4.33
C ALA A 960 -62.43 -43.82 -5.50
N ALA A 961 -63.09 -42.69 -5.19
CA ALA A 961 -63.59 -41.73 -6.18
C ALA A 961 -62.51 -40.81 -6.78
N GLY A 962 -61.24 -40.97 -6.39
CA GLY A 962 -60.10 -40.21 -6.89
C GLY A 962 -59.95 -38.81 -6.29
N ALA A 963 -60.42 -38.60 -5.06
CA ALA A 963 -60.19 -37.33 -4.38
C ALA A 963 -58.69 -37.13 -4.09
N PRO A 964 -58.11 -35.95 -4.41
CA PRO A 964 -56.72 -35.67 -4.02
C PRO A 964 -56.55 -35.72 -2.50
N ASN A 965 -55.37 -36.13 -2.04
CA ASN A 965 -55.09 -36.42 -0.62
C ASN A 965 -55.44 -35.26 0.33
N GLU A 966 -55.23 -34.01 -0.09
CA GLU A 966 -55.58 -32.80 0.68
C GLU A 966 -57.08 -32.73 1.02
N ARG A 967 -57.95 -33.23 0.12
CA ARG A 967 -59.40 -33.27 0.34
C ARG A 967 -59.84 -34.40 1.26
N LEU A 968 -58.99 -35.40 1.51
CA LEU A 968 -59.33 -36.50 2.43
C LEU A 968 -59.35 -36.00 3.88
N VAL A 969 -58.41 -35.13 4.28
CA VAL A 969 -58.42 -34.50 5.61
C VAL A 969 -59.60 -33.53 5.75
N GLU A 970 -59.91 -32.74 4.72
CA GLU A 970 -61.09 -31.86 4.75
C GLU A 970 -62.41 -32.64 4.91
N LYS A 971 -62.56 -33.77 4.21
CA LYS A 971 -63.72 -34.66 4.37
C LYS A 971 -63.77 -35.30 5.75
N LEU A 972 -62.63 -35.72 6.30
CA LEU A 972 -62.57 -36.24 7.67
C LEU A 972 -63.04 -35.18 8.69
N ILE A 973 -62.57 -33.92 8.54
CA ILE A 973 -63.03 -32.79 9.37
C ILE A 973 -64.55 -32.62 9.25
N GLN A 974 -65.08 -32.64 8.02
CA GLN A 974 -66.51 -32.48 7.77
C GLN A 974 -67.33 -33.58 8.46
N HIS A 975 -66.95 -34.84 8.31
CA HIS A 975 -67.68 -35.97 8.88
C HIS A 975 -67.63 -35.99 10.41
N LEU A 976 -66.49 -35.64 11.02
CA LEU A 976 -66.41 -35.51 12.47
C LEU A 976 -67.32 -34.39 13.00
N ARG A 977 -67.43 -33.27 12.27
CA ARG A 977 -68.37 -32.18 12.62
C ARG A 977 -69.83 -32.60 12.50
N GLU A 978 -70.19 -33.40 11.50
CA GLU A 978 -71.56 -33.91 11.32
C GLU A 978 -72.02 -34.78 12.51
N LEU A 979 -71.07 -35.49 13.15
CA LEU A 979 -71.33 -36.38 14.28
C LEU A 979 -71.14 -35.72 15.65
N ASP A 980 -70.52 -34.54 15.72
CA ASP A 980 -70.03 -33.95 16.97
C ASP A 980 -71.14 -33.70 18.00
N ASP A 981 -72.31 -33.25 17.53
CA ASP A 981 -73.48 -32.92 18.36
C ASP A 981 -74.34 -34.14 18.74
N ALA A 982 -74.22 -35.26 18.03
CA ALA A 982 -75.11 -36.40 18.20
C ALA A 982 -75.10 -37.02 19.62
N PRO A 983 -73.93 -37.22 20.29
CA PRO A 983 -73.91 -37.71 21.66
C PRO A 983 -74.67 -36.80 22.63
N ARG A 984 -74.56 -35.47 22.47
CA ARG A 984 -75.26 -34.51 23.34
C ARG A 984 -76.77 -34.66 23.17
N VAL A 985 -77.26 -34.72 21.93
CA VAL A 985 -78.68 -34.90 21.62
C VAL A 985 -79.22 -36.23 22.18
N TYR A 986 -78.43 -37.31 22.13
CA TYR A 986 -78.86 -38.60 22.67
C TYR A 986 -78.80 -38.65 24.20
N GLN A 987 -77.82 -38.01 24.83
CA GLN A 987 -77.76 -37.84 26.28
C GLN A 987 -79.00 -37.10 26.81
N GLU A 988 -79.38 -35.99 26.18
CA GLU A 988 -80.58 -35.22 26.53
C GLU A 988 -81.86 -36.10 26.46
N LYS A 989 -81.96 -37.00 25.47
CA LYS A 989 -83.09 -37.94 25.33
C LYS A 989 -83.09 -39.06 26.38
N ILE A 990 -81.91 -39.54 26.79
CA ILE A 990 -81.79 -40.51 27.89
C ILE A 990 -82.28 -39.86 29.19
N GLU A 991 -81.85 -38.62 29.45
CA GLU A 991 -82.27 -37.86 30.63
C GLU A 991 -83.78 -37.56 30.61
N GLU A 992 -84.35 -37.24 29.44
CA GLU A 992 -85.80 -37.08 29.27
C GLU A 992 -86.56 -38.38 29.58
N LEU A 993 -86.10 -39.52 29.06
CA LEU A 993 -86.69 -40.84 29.31
C LEU A 993 -86.61 -41.22 30.80
N GLU A 994 -85.49 -40.92 31.45
CA GLU A 994 -85.35 -41.09 32.89
C GLU A 994 -86.33 -40.22 33.68
N GLY A 995 -86.51 -38.96 33.29
CA GLY A 995 -87.40 -38.00 33.96
C GLY A 995 -88.89 -38.32 33.81
N GLN A 996 -89.31 -38.89 32.67
CA GLN A 996 -90.73 -39.16 32.37
C GLN A 996 -91.28 -40.45 32.99
N THR A 997 -90.42 -41.35 33.48
CA THR A 997 -90.81 -42.69 33.98
C THR A 997 -91.83 -42.62 35.13
N VAL A 998 -91.56 -41.82 36.16
CA VAL A 998 -92.42 -41.68 37.35
C VAL A 998 -93.70 -40.87 37.07
N PRO A 999 -93.65 -39.73 36.35
CA PRO A 999 -94.84 -39.00 35.94
C PRO A 999 -95.84 -39.85 35.15
N VAL A 1000 -95.37 -40.64 34.17
CA VAL A 1000 -96.23 -41.48 33.33
C VAL A 1000 -96.90 -42.60 34.12
N LEU A 1001 -96.17 -43.25 35.05
CA LEU A 1001 -96.75 -44.24 35.96
C LEU A 1001 -97.81 -43.63 36.88
N THR A 1002 -97.55 -42.42 37.39
CA THR A 1002 -98.50 -41.68 38.22
C THR A 1002 -99.80 -41.42 37.49
N GLU A 1003 -99.73 -40.92 36.25
CA GLU A 1003 -100.92 -40.64 35.45
C GLU A 1003 -101.71 -41.92 35.13
N LEU A 1004 -101.03 -43.00 34.73
CA LEU A 1004 -101.66 -44.29 34.44
C LEU A 1004 -102.39 -44.87 35.65
N TYR A 1005 -101.74 -44.87 36.82
CA TYR A 1005 -102.33 -45.42 38.04
C TYR A 1005 -103.48 -44.57 38.57
N GLN A 1006 -103.40 -43.25 38.42
CA GLN A 1006 -104.51 -42.34 38.73
C GLN A 1006 -105.74 -42.61 37.85
N GLN A 1007 -105.53 -42.83 36.56
CA GLN A 1007 -106.62 -43.14 35.63
C GLN A 1007 -107.23 -44.52 35.90
N ARG A 1008 -106.39 -45.56 36.07
CA ARG A 1008 -106.84 -46.95 36.24
C ARG A 1008 -107.58 -47.19 37.55
N ASN A 1009 -107.20 -46.47 38.61
CA ASN A 1009 -107.74 -46.66 39.95
C ASN A 1009 -108.56 -45.44 40.41
N SER A 1010 -109.06 -44.61 39.50
CA SER A 1010 -109.77 -43.36 39.79
C SER A 1010 -110.92 -43.54 40.79
N ASP A 1011 -111.71 -44.61 40.63
CA ASP A 1011 -112.86 -44.91 41.49
C ASP A 1011 -112.41 -45.31 42.90
N LEU A 1012 -111.37 -46.14 43.00
CA LEU A 1012 -110.76 -46.54 44.26
C LEU A 1012 -110.17 -45.33 44.99
N ILE A 1013 -109.40 -44.51 44.28
CA ILE A 1013 -108.78 -43.30 44.81
C ILE A 1013 -109.86 -42.36 45.34
N ARG A 1014 -110.97 -42.20 44.61
CA ARG A 1014 -112.11 -41.36 45.02
C ARG A 1014 -112.78 -41.89 46.27
N ALA A 1015 -113.13 -43.17 46.28
CA ALA A 1015 -113.76 -43.84 47.42
C ALA A 1015 -112.88 -43.75 48.66
N TYR A 1016 -111.59 -44.03 48.53
CA TYR A 1016 -110.64 -43.94 49.64
C TYR A 1016 -110.37 -42.49 50.07
N SER A 1017 -110.38 -41.53 49.14
CA SER A 1017 -110.29 -40.10 49.46
C SER A 1017 -111.50 -39.61 50.26
N HIS A 1018 -112.70 -40.11 49.98
CA HIS A 1018 -113.89 -39.84 50.79
C HIS A 1018 -113.72 -40.36 52.22
N ILE A 1019 -113.19 -41.58 52.38
CA ILE A 1019 -112.86 -42.17 53.68
C ILE A 1019 -111.80 -41.34 54.41
N CYS A 1020 -110.70 -40.97 53.76
CA CYS A 1020 -109.62 -40.19 54.37
C CYS A 1020 -110.11 -38.81 54.83
N ARG A 1021 -110.89 -38.10 53.99
CA ARG A 1021 -111.51 -36.81 54.37
C ARG A 1021 -112.43 -36.95 55.58
N ARG A 1022 -113.13 -38.07 55.71
CA ARG A 1022 -114.00 -38.35 56.85
C ARG A 1022 -113.21 -38.63 58.13
N LYS A 1023 -112.12 -39.39 58.06
CA LYS A 1023 -111.24 -39.66 59.20
C LYS A 1023 -110.37 -38.47 59.60
N GLY A 1024 -110.18 -37.50 58.71
CA GLY A 1024 -109.19 -36.42 58.86
C GLY A 1024 -107.77 -36.84 58.50
N ASP A 1025 -107.61 -38.00 57.83
CA ASP A 1025 -106.33 -38.54 57.41
C ASP A 1025 -105.86 -37.89 56.09
N ALA A 1026 -104.54 -37.78 55.91
CA ALA A 1026 -103.94 -37.32 54.66
C ALA A 1026 -104.09 -38.38 53.56
N ILE A 1027 -104.43 -37.94 52.35
CA ILE A 1027 -104.44 -38.83 51.17
C ILE A 1027 -102.99 -39.20 50.86
N PRO A 1028 -102.65 -40.50 50.74
CA PRO A 1028 -101.29 -40.92 50.42
C PRO A 1028 -100.76 -40.28 49.14
N ALA A 1029 -99.53 -39.76 49.18
CA ALA A 1029 -98.87 -39.17 48.00
C ALA A 1029 -98.31 -40.28 47.08
N TRP A 1030 -98.34 -40.01 45.78
CA TRP A 1030 -97.72 -40.92 44.79
C TRP A 1030 -96.20 -40.96 44.95
N PRO A 1031 -95.54 -42.09 44.63
CA PRO A 1031 -94.08 -42.17 44.64
C PRO A 1031 -93.41 -41.11 43.74
N GLU A 1032 -92.42 -40.38 44.27
CA GLU A 1032 -91.70 -39.32 43.53
C GLU A 1032 -90.36 -39.79 42.92
N LYS A 1033 -89.87 -40.98 43.30
CA LYS A 1033 -88.55 -41.49 42.89
C LYS A 1033 -88.65 -42.88 42.29
N LYS A 1034 -87.92 -43.09 41.19
CA LYS A 1034 -87.72 -44.43 40.60
C LYS A 1034 -86.91 -45.34 41.54
N LYS A 1035 -87.12 -46.65 41.42
CA LYS A 1035 -86.30 -47.70 42.06
C LYS A 1035 -85.25 -48.23 41.07
N ASN A 1036 -84.69 -49.41 41.35
CA ASN A 1036 -83.63 -49.99 40.55
C ASN A 1036 -84.13 -50.73 39.29
N SER A 1037 -85.45 -50.96 39.17
CA SER A 1037 -86.08 -51.54 37.98
C SER A 1037 -87.50 -50.99 37.79
N TYR A 1038 -88.07 -51.20 36.61
CA TYR A 1038 -89.42 -50.75 36.29
C TYR A 1038 -90.44 -51.44 37.18
N ALA A 1039 -90.41 -52.78 37.31
CA ALA A 1039 -91.37 -53.51 38.13
C ALA A 1039 -91.23 -53.17 39.62
N ALA A 1040 -90.02 -52.90 40.12
CA ALA A 1040 -89.83 -52.43 41.49
C ALA A 1040 -90.37 -51.01 41.71
N THR A 1041 -90.36 -50.17 40.67
CA THR A 1041 -90.95 -48.84 40.69
C THR A 1041 -92.47 -48.95 40.66
N GLU A 1042 -93.03 -49.73 39.73
CA GLU A 1042 -94.45 -50.03 39.59
C GLU A 1042 -95.03 -50.68 40.85
N ALA A 1043 -94.29 -51.59 41.50
CA ALA A 1043 -94.69 -52.20 42.76
C ALA A 1043 -94.90 -51.17 43.89
N GLN A 1044 -94.23 -50.02 43.86
CA GLN A 1044 -94.52 -48.95 44.82
C GLN A 1044 -95.88 -48.30 44.58
N PHE A 1045 -96.30 -48.22 43.31
CA PHE A 1045 -97.63 -47.74 42.93
C PHE A 1045 -98.69 -48.80 43.27
N ASP A 1046 -98.42 -50.09 43.02
CA ASP A 1046 -99.30 -51.20 43.41
C ASP A 1046 -99.46 -51.30 44.93
N ASP A 1047 -98.38 -51.20 45.71
CA ASP A 1047 -98.43 -51.24 47.17
C ASP A 1047 -99.24 -50.06 47.73
N LEU A 1048 -99.11 -48.88 47.13
CA LEU A 1048 -99.92 -47.71 47.47
C LEU A 1048 -101.40 -47.97 47.19
N VAL A 1049 -101.74 -48.49 46.00
CA VAL A 1049 -103.11 -48.85 45.61
C VAL A 1049 -103.68 -49.95 46.52
N SER A 1050 -102.88 -50.98 46.84
CA SER A 1050 -103.24 -52.06 47.76
C SER A 1050 -103.48 -51.52 49.17
N THR A 1051 -102.66 -50.59 49.64
CA THR A 1051 -102.83 -49.90 50.93
C THR A 1051 -104.13 -49.08 50.94
N MET A 1052 -104.46 -48.37 49.85
CA MET A 1052 -105.75 -47.66 49.73
C MET A 1052 -106.92 -48.65 49.74
N ARG A 1053 -106.81 -49.78 49.03
CA ARG A 1053 -107.85 -50.82 48.98
C ARG A 1053 -108.08 -51.49 50.33
N SER A 1054 -107.04 -52.02 50.94
CA SER A 1054 -107.10 -52.67 52.25
C SER A 1054 -107.47 -51.71 53.37
N GLY A 1055 -107.06 -50.44 53.29
CA GLY A 1055 -107.52 -49.37 54.17
C GLY A 1055 -109.02 -49.09 54.04
N GLY A 1056 -109.55 -49.11 52.80
CA GLY A 1056 -110.98 -49.00 52.54
C GLY A 1056 -111.77 -50.21 53.04
N GLU A 1057 -111.34 -51.43 52.73
CA GLU A 1057 -111.94 -52.68 53.22
C GLU A 1057 -111.97 -52.74 54.74
N SER A 1058 -110.89 -52.35 55.41
CA SER A 1058 -110.81 -52.29 56.87
C SER A 1058 -111.79 -51.28 57.47
N PHE A 1059 -112.08 -50.18 56.77
CA PHE A 1059 -113.09 -49.20 57.21
C PHE A 1059 -114.50 -49.78 57.20
N PHE A 1060 -114.79 -50.67 56.24
CA PHE A 1060 -116.07 -51.36 56.10
C PHE A 1060 -116.13 -52.72 56.81
N ALA A 1061 -115.07 -53.14 57.52
CA ALA A 1061 -115.04 -54.47 58.16
C ALA A 1061 -116.05 -54.66 59.31
N GLN A 1062 -116.58 -53.57 59.87
CA GLN A 1062 -117.57 -53.63 60.96
C GLN A 1062 -119.03 -53.60 60.48
N THR A 1063 -119.27 -53.32 59.19
CA THR A 1063 -120.61 -53.34 58.60
C THR A 1063 -120.99 -54.75 58.16
N LYS A 1064 -122.17 -55.23 58.56
CA LYS A 1064 -122.58 -56.63 58.33
C LYS A 1064 -122.92 -56.94 56.87
N ASP A 1065 -123.48 -55.96 56.16
CA ASP A 1065 -124.13 -56.18 54.84
C ASP A 1065 -123.63 -55.19 53.77
N THR A 1066 -122.49 -54.51 53.97
CA THR A 1066 -121.95 -53.54 52.98
C THR A 1066 -120.44 -53.62 52.97
N SER A 1067 -119.89 -54.02 51.83
CA SER A 1067 -118.45 -54.07 51.59
C SER A 1067 -117.92 -52.77 50.99
N PHE A 1068 -116.60 -52.60 51.00
CA PHE A 1068 -115.96 -51.47 50.35
C PHE A 1068 -116.13 -51.50 48.83
N ASP A 1069 -116.17 -52.69 48.21
CA ASP A 1069 -116.47 -52.82 46.78
C ASP A 1069 -117.92 -52.43 46.46
N ASP A 1070 -118.88 -52.72 47.35
CA ASP A 1070 -120.26 -52.22 47.21
C ASP A 1070 -120.27 -50.69 47.26
N TYR A 1071 -119.46 -50.06 48.13
CA TYR A 1071 -119.34 -48.60 48.17
C TYR A 1071 -118.69 -48.01 46.91
N ILE A 1072 -117.63 -48.64 46.40
CA ILE A 1072 -117.02 -48.23 45.11
C ILE A 1072 -118.05 -48.33 43.99
N ASN A 1073 -118.84 -49.42 43.95
CA ASN A 1073 -119.88 -49.61 42.93
C ASN A 1073 -121.02 -48.60 43.07
N LEU A 1074 -121.45 -48.26 44.30
CA LEU A 1074 -122.44 -47.22 44.53
C LEU A 1074 -121.92 -45.83 44.12
N LEU A 1075 -120.65 -45.53 44.36
CA LEU A 1075 -120.01 -44.30 43.86
C LEU A 1075 -119.92 -44.28 42.33
N LYS A 1076 -119.67 -45.43 41.70
CA LYS A 1076 -119.71 -45.56 40.23
C LYS A 1076 -121.11 -45.33 39.68
N MET A 1077 -122.14 -45.93 40.28
CA MET A 1077 -123.54 -45.71 39.89
C MET A 1077 -123.94 -44.25 40.07
N GLN A 1078 -123.51 -43.62 41.17
CA GLN A 1078 -123.71 -42.18 41.40
C GLN A 1078 -123.03 -41.33 40.33
N GLU A 1079 -121.79 -41.65 39.95
CA GLU A 1079 -121.07 -40.94 38.90
C GLU A 1079 -121.69 -41.15 37.51
N ALA A 1080 -122.16 -42.37 37.23
CA ALA A 1080 -122.91 -42.70 36.01
C ALA A 1080 -124.33 -42.11 35.99
N SER A 1081 -124.74 -41.39 37.05
CA SER A 1081 -126.10 -40.86 37.24
C SER A 1081 -127.20 -41.93 37.18
N GLU A 1082 -126.86 -43.18 37.50
CA GLU A 1082 -127.83 -44.27 37.61
C GLU A 1082 -128.68 -44.06 38.86
N HIS A 1083 -130.00 -44.22 38.72
CA HIS A 1083 -130.92 -44.00 39.83
C HIS A 1083 -130.82 -45.16 40.83
N ILE A 1084 -130.21 -44.90 42.00
CA ILE A 1084 -130.16 -45.85 43.11
C ILE A 1084 -131.46 -45.71 43.92
N ASP A 1085 -132.34 -46.72 43.84
CA ASP A 1085 -133.53 -46.78 44.67
C ASP A 1085 -133.16 -47.20 46.10
N TRP A 1086 -132.82 -46.21 46.92
CA TRP A 1086 -132.50 -46.38 48.34
C TRP A 1086 -133.64 -46.95 49.20
N GLN A 1087 -134.85 -47.13 48.65
CA GLN A 1087 -135.98 -47.73 49.36
C GLN A 1087 -136.19 -49.22 49.04
N SER A 1088 -135.59 -49.74 47.96
CA SER A 1088 -135.70 -51.15 47.58
C SER A 1088 -135.09 -52.06 48.65
N ASP A 1089 -135.62 -53.28 48.78
CA ASP A 1089 -135.10 -54.27 49.75
C ASP A 1089 -133.62 -54.61 49.48
N GLU A 1090 -133.15 -54.43 48.24
CA GLU A 1090 -131.76 -54.67 47.82
C GLU A 1090 -130.79 -53.60 48.36
N PHE A 1091 -131.13 -52.31 48.27
CA PHE A 1091 -130.22 -51.21 48.67
C PHE A 1091 -130.45 -50.66 50.07
N ARG A 1092 -131.55 -51.04 50.73
CA ARG A 1092 -131.87 -50.56 52.09
C ARG A 1092 -130.76 -50.84 53.09
N HIS A 1093 -130.16 -52.04 53.04
CA HIS A 1093 -129.08 -52.41 53.95
C HIS A 1093 -127.79 -51.61 53.68
N HIS A 1094 -127.48 -51.33 52.41
CA HIS A 1094 -126.34 -50.48 52.03
C HIS A 1094 -126.52 -49.02 52.45
N ARG A 1095 -127.74 -48.48 52.30
CA ARG A 1095 -128.09 -47.12 52.71
C ARG A 1095 -127.83 -46.87 54.19
N ASP A 1096 -128.35 -47.75 55.04
CA ASP A 1096 -128.31 -47.57 56.49
C ASP A 1096 -126.86 -47.67 57.01
N ASN A 1097 -126.08 -48.63 56.50
CA ASN A 1097 -124.65 -48.77 56.80
C ASN A 1097 -123.83 -47.56 56.33
N LEU A 1098 -124.10 -47.02 55.14
CA LEU A 1098 -123.38 -45.84 54.64
C LEU A 1098 -123.77 -44.53 55.36
N LEU A 1099 -125.02 -44.40 55.83
CA LEU A 1099 -125.44 -43.30 56.70
C LEU A 1099 -124.74 -43.37 58.07
N GLU A 1100 -124.66 -44.57 58.68
CA GLU A 1100 -123.92 -44.77 59.94
C GLU A 1100 -122.43 -44.43 59.80
N LEU A 1101 -121.81 -44.88 58.70
CA LEU A 1101 -120.43 -44.53 58.36
C LEU A 1101 -120.25 -43.07 57.90
N ASN A 1102 -121.35 -42.32 57.75
CA ASN A 1102 -121.41 -40.94 57.23
C ASN A 1102 -120.73 -40.78 55.86
N LEU A 1103 -120.86 -41.80 55.01
CA LEU A 1103 -120.35 -41.82 53.64
C LEU A 1103 -121.45 -41.57 52.60
N LEU A 1104 -122.71 -41.42 53.05
CA LEU A 1104 -123.87 -41.09 52.25
C LEU A 1104 -124.63 -39.93 52.90
N GLU A 1105 -124.88 -38.85 52.14
CA GLU A 1105 -125.81 -37.78 52.52
C GLU A 1105 -127.02 -37.83 51.60
N LEU A 1106 -128.17 -38.24 52.13
CA LEU A 1106 -129.42 -38.23 51.37
C LEU A 1106 -130.04 -36.83 51.43
N ARG A 1107 -130.06 -36.13 50.30
CA ARG A 1107 -130.83 -34.90 50.14
C ARG A 1107 -132.28 -35.29 49.84
N LEU A 1108 -133.22 -34.84 50.69
CA LEU A 1108 -134.65 -34.95 50.42
C LEU A 1108 -134.97 -34.16 49.14
N ILE A 1109 -135.39 -34.87 48.09
CA ILE A 1109 -135.94 -34.32 46.84
C ILE A 1109 -137.46 -34.29 46.95
#